data_AF-A0A2U3ENB3-F1
#
_entry.id   AF-A0A2U3ENB3-F1
#
_cell.length_a   1.000
_cell.length_b   1.000
_cell.length_c   1.000
_cell.angle_alpha   90.00
_cell.angle_beta   90.00
_cell.angle_gamma   90.00
#
_symmetry.space_group_name_H-M   'P 1'
#
loop_
_entity.id
_entity.type
_entity.pdbx_description
1 polymer ?
#
loop_
_entity_poly.entity_id
_entity_poly.type
_entity_poly.pdbx_seq_one_letter_code
_entity_poly.pdbx_strand_id
1 'polypeptide(L)'
;MYKLLLFVLFSLGAAQHVQENDGPTIEEQQHATRMCNLDNSLRPGKVCADMDRRGGCIVQWKTWDVVDGRLSYRTYGKKFACSLTKNILEARPSVLCGVFAGDWGIAATRVQRLFTTPSSRTIGLNSSVVAQVASREINPRLCSFDGASLPSPTGANRFSRNAGAWRPRPADNVRSRPSAGDRCHPRRSPALFGFGPMRRRFLQRFPNKTPGRDYATRDPSRGRCDFALPHVGGRGRQTTAEAHGAAFLKKRALVIDMFSLSTALRHVGVGWLCAAALSAVASGSPVHDTSLATRAAAADRLVFCHFMIGIVGDRTSPNDYDDDMKRAKAAGIDAFALNIGVDGYTDQQLGYAYDSAANNGMKVFISFDFNWWSPGNAGGVGAKIKQYASKPAQLRVDGRVFASSFAGDGLDVDAMRSAAGENVYFVPNFHPGQSSPDKIDGALNWLGWDNNGNNKAPTPGHTVTVEDGDNAYTSWLGSKAYMAPVSPWFFTHFGPEVSYSKNWVFPGGALIFDRWQQVLSKGFPMLEIVTWNDYGESHYVGPLNSPHYDDGNSKWVNDMPHDGWLDLSAPFIAAYKAKASSVNNYITDEKVVYWYRRTLRSLDCDATDTTSGRPANNDSGNYFMGRPNGWETMEDVVYVATLLKEAGTVTVTSGGQSKTQNVPAGANIFTVPAGVGQQKFKLSRGSATVLEGTSLMDISNVCPCGLYNFNAYVGSLPAGFSDPLQPHGLASLTVGLHVSTCEAKPSLGTNPPVSTPPGQTTTTTTTTPGQPPTSTKTTTTQPPVTSPPGGGSTYPLYAFPFFDS
;
A
#
# COMPACT_ATOMS: atom_id res chain seq x y z
N MET A 1 10.60 67.40 43.67
CA MET A 1 9.24 67.20 43.10
C MET A 1 9.01 65.73 42.69
N TYR A 2 9.13 64.76 43.61
CA TYR A 2 8.84 63.33 43.32
C TYR A 2 7.95 62.66 44.38
N LYS A 3 7.15 63.48 45.09
CA LYS A 3 6.07 63.06 46.00
C LYS A 3 4.73 63.79 45.71
N LEU A 4 4.58 64.34 44.49
CA LEU A 4 3.39 65.12 44.08
C LEU A 4 2.83 64.67 42.71
N LEU A 5 3.08 63.42 42.31
CA LEU A 5 2.55 62.84 41.06
C LEU A 5 1.92 61.45 41.25
N LEU A 6 1.68 61.06 42.51
CA LEU A 6 1.14 59.75 42.92
C LEU A 6 -0.19 59.87 43.69
N PHE A 7 -0.79 61.06 43.68
CA PHE A 7 -2.04 61.38 44.40
C PHE A 7 -3.09 62.06 43.51
N VAL A 8 -2.87 62.09 42.18
CA VAL A 8 -3.70 62.82 41.20
C VAL A 8 -4.31 61.88 40.13
N LEU A 9 -3.94 60.60 40.12
CA LEU A 9 -4.53 59.55 39.26
C LEU A 9 -5.45 58.59 40.03
N PHE A 10 -5.96 59.02 41.20
CA PHE A 10 -6.89 58.27 42.05
C PHE A 10 -8.14 59.10 42.38
N SER A 11 -8.75 59.73 41.38
CA SER A 11 -10.07 60.38 41.45
C SER A 11 -10.63 60.67 40.05
N LEU A 12 -11.97 60.60 39.92
CA LEU A 12 -12.81 60.86 38.73
C LEU A 12 -12.82 59.76 37.63
N GLY A 13 -14.03 59.42 37.15
CA GLY A 13 -14.26 58.32 36.18
C GLY A 13 -14.66 56.99 36.83
N ALA A 14 -15.52 56.97 37.85
CA ALA A 14 -16.98 56.98 37.72
C ALA A 14 -17.57 55.59 37.33
N ALA A 15 -18.52 55.10 38.14
CA ALA A 15 -18.92 53.70 38.17
C ALA A 15 -19.76 53.24 36.97
N GLN A 16 -19.58 51.97 36.58
CA GLN A 16 -20.61 51.15 35.94
C GLN A 16 -20.73 49.80 36.69
N HIS A 17 -21.87 49.14 36.52
CA HIS A 17 -22.25 47.97 37.34
C HIS A 17 -21.31 46.78 37.18
N VAL A 18 -21.06 46.09 38.29
CA VAL A 18 -20.82 44.64 38.26
C VAL A 18 -22.14 43.99 37.82
N GLN A 19 -22.20 43.50 36.59
CA GLN A 19 -23.16 42.48 36.19
C GLN A 19 -22.43 41.14 36.17
N GLU A 20 -22.86 40.19 36.99
CA GLU A 20 -22.50 38.78 36.84
C GLU A 20 -23.18 38.24 35.58
N ASN A 21 -22.52 38.34 34.43
CA ASN A 21 -23.02 37.82 33.14
C ASN A 21 -21.93 37.49 32.11
N ASP A 22 -20.66 37.36 32.54
CA ASP A 22 -19.62 36.80 31.69
C ASP A 22 -19.85 35.29 31.51
N GLY A 23 -20.37 34.91 30.35
CA GLY A 23 -20.54 33.51 29.95
C GLY A 23 -19.18 32.82 29.72
N PRO A 24 -19.16 31.47 29.64
CA PRO A 24 -17.92 30.71 29.50
C PRO A 24 -17.14 31.09 28.25
N THR A 25 -15.82 31.13 28.35
CA THR A 25 -14.94 31.43 27.22
C THR A 25 -15.05 30.36 26.12
N ILE A 26 -14.61 30.70 24.90
CA ILE A 26 -14.67 29.79 23.76
C ILE A 26 -13.83 28.52 24.01
N GLU A 27 -12.70 28.63 24.74
CA GLU A 27 -11.85 27.49 25.07
C GLU A 27 -12.51 26.56 26.11
N GLU A 28 -13.18 27.13 27.13
CA GLU A 28 -13.97 26.37 28.09
C GLU A 28 -15.17 25.68 27.43
N GLN A 29 -15.87 26.34 26.52
CA GLN A 29 -16.96 25.74 25.73
C GLN A 29 -16.43 24.57 24.89
N GLN A 30 -15.31 24.73 24.18
CA GLN A 30 -14.70 23.64 23.40
C GLN A 30 -14.23 22.49 24.29
N HIS A 31 -13.66 22.78 25.47
CA HIS A 31 -13.24 21.76 26.43
C HIS A 31 -14.44 20.99 27.00
N ALA A 32 -15.55 21.68 27.32
CA ALA A 32 -16.80 21.07 27.74
C ALA A 32 -17.45 20.21 26.64
N THR A 33 -17.47 20.67 25.39
CA THR A 33 -17.94 19.90 24.23
C THR A 33 -17.17 18.59 24.08
N ARG A 34 -15.83 18.63 24.19
CA ARG A 34 -14.95 17.44 24.17
C ARG A 34 -15.21 16.50 25.36
N MET A 35 -15.35 17.04 26.58
CA MET A 35 -15.56 16.25 27.80
C MET A 35 -16.96 15.61 27.91
N CYS A 36 -18.00 16.27 27.40
CA CYS A 36 -19.39 15.82 27.48
C CYS A 36 -19.88 15.12 26.20
N ASN A 37 -18.96 14.81 25.26
CA ASN A 37 -19.19 14.12 23.98
C ASN A 37 -20.35 14.71 23.15
N LEU A 38 -20.31 16.04 22.95
CA LEU A 38 -21.26 16.78 22.11
C LEU A 38 -20.70 16.96 20.69
N ASP A 39 -21.58 16.89 19.69
CA ASP A 39 -21.20 16.94 18.28
C ASP A 39 -20.49 18.26 17.87
N ASN A 40 -19.50 18.13 16.98
CA ASN A 40 -18.61 19.20 16.51
C ASN A 40 -19.30 20.22 15.57
N SER A 41 -20.56 20.00 15.17
CA SER A 41 -21.36 20.97 14.40
C SER A 41 -21.69 22.27 15.15
N LEU A 42 -21.37 22.36 16.45
CA LEU A 42 -21.82 23.42 17.36
C LEU A 42 -20.87 24.63 17.47
N ARG A 43 -20.54 25.28 16.34
CA ARG A 43 -19.91 26.62 16.37
C ARG A 43 -20.95 27.71 16.71
N PRO A 44 -20.61 28.77 17.47
CA PRO A 44 -21.53 29.88 17.72
C PRO A 44 -21.85 30.65 16.43
N GLY A 45 -23.13 30.66 16.04
CA GLY A 45 -23.60 31.38 14.85
C GLY A 45 -25.12 31.27 14.67
N LYS A 46 -25.73 32.30 14.07
CA LYS A 46 -27.17 32.28 13.75
C LYS A 46 -27.40 31.46 12.49
N VAL A 47 -27.97 30.27 12.64
CA VAL A 47 -28.48 29.45 11.52
C VAL A 47 -29.98 29.71 11.39
N CYS A 48 -30.44 30.05 10.18
CA CYS A 48 -31.87 30.15 9.91
C CYS A 48 -32.45 28.75 9.77
N ALA A 49 -33.39 28.37 10.64
CA ALA A 49 -33.96 27.02 10.66
C ALA A 49 -35.22 26.87 9.80
N ASP A 50 -36.00 27.94 9.63
CA ASP A 50 -37.20 28.00 8.79
C ASP A 50 -37.54 29.46 8.43
N MET A 51 -38.36 29.67 7.40
CA MET A 51 -38.91 30.99 7.03
C MET A 51 -40.43 31.04 7.24
N ASP A 52 -40.92 32.15 7.77
CA ASP A 52 -42.37 32.39 7.85
C ASP A 52 -42.98 32.60 6.45
N ARG A 53 -44.33 32.55 6.36
CA ARG A 53 -45.08 32.71 5.10
C ARG A 53 -45.01 34.13 4.49
N ARG A 54 -44.15 35.01 5.00
CA ARG A 54 -43.83 36.34 4.45
C ARG A 54 -42.31 36.56 4.30
N GLY A 55 -41.49 35.52 4.42
CA GLY A 55 -40.04 35.57 4.22
C GLY A 55 -39.22 36.00 5.44
N GLY A 56 -39.83 36.05 6.63
CA GLY A 56 -39.12 36.33 7.88
C GLY A 56 -38.37 35.11 8.40
N CYS A 57 -37.06 35.22 8.64
CA CYS A 57 -36.26 34.15 9.23
C CYS A 57 -36.60 33.92 10.72
N ILE A 58 -36.91 32.68 11.10
CA ILE A 58 -37.15 32.31 12.50
C ILE A 58 -35.82 31.94 13.17
N VAL A 59 -35.33 32.81 14.05
CA VAL A 59 -34.04 32.63 14.75
C VAL A 59 -34.20 31.69 15.96
N GLN A 60 -33.56 30.53 15.90
CA GLN A 60 -33.36 29.68 17.08
C GLN A 60 -32.10 30.09 17.84
N TRP A 61 -32.18 30.14 19.17
CA TRP A 61 -31.04 30.44 20.04
C TRP A 61 -30.51 29.16 20.70
N LYS A 62 -29.18 29.03 20.73
CA LYS A 62 -28.44 28.03 21.53
C LYS A 62 -27.62 28.82 22.56
N THR A 63 -27.77 28.55 23.85
CA THR A 63 -27.04 29.27 24.92
C THR A 63 -26.31 28.31 25.85
N TRP A 64 -25.20 28.81 26.39
CA TRP A 64 -24.48 28.23 27.51
C TRP A 64 -24.74 29.10 28.74
N ASP A 65 -25.31 28.51 29.78
CA ASP A 65 -25.66 29.20 31.02
C ASP A 65 -24.72 28.66 32.13
N VAL A 66 -24.22 29.53 33.03
CA VAL A 66 -23.55 29.10 34.27
C VAL A 66 -24.57 29.12 35.40
N VAL A 67 -24.76 27.99 36.10
CA VAL A 67 -25.70 27.85 37.22
C VAL A 67 -25.05 27.03 38.33
N ASP A 68 -25.05 27.54 39.56
CA ASP A 68 -24.47 26.88 40.75
C ASP A 68 -23.03 26.37 40.55
N GLY A 69 -22.20 27.16 39.86
CA GLY A 69 -20.81 26.83 39.54
C GLY A 69 -20.63 25.72 38.50
N ARG A 70 -21.69 25.33 37.77
CA ARG A 70 -21.67 24.32 36.70
C ARG A 70 -22.10 24.90 35.36
N LEU A 71 -21.50 24.39 34.28
CA LEU A 71 -21.89 24.71 32.91
C LEU A 71 -23.15 23.92 32.50
N SER A 72 -24.17 24.60 31.98
CA SER A 72 -25.37 23.97 31.44
C SER A 72 -25.63 24.43 30.01
N TYR A 73 -25.99 23.49 29.14
CA TYR A 73 -26.30 23.74 27.74
C TYR A 73 -27.77 23.47 27.47
N ARG A 74 -28.40 24.35 26.68
CA ARG A 74 -29.84 24.30 26.42
C ARG A 74 -30.17 24.33 24.93
N THR A 75 -30.92 23.33 24.49
CA THR A 75 -31.58 23.27 23.19
C THR A 75 -33.06 22.93 23.37
N TYR A 76 -33.88 23.13 22.34
CA TYR A 76 -35.33 22.96 22.45
C TYR A 76 -35.72 21.55 22.92
N GLY A 77 -36.54 21.46 23.97
CA GLY A 77 -37.15 20.22 24.46
C GLY A 77 -36.30 19.33 25.39
N LYS A 78 -34.97 19.53 25.53
CA LYS A 78 -34.13 18.75 26.47
C LYS A 78 -33.09 19.61 27.18
N LYS A 79 -33.03 19.51 28.51
CA LYS A 79 -31.99 20.14 29.36
C LYS A 79 -30.92 19.10 29.67
N PHE A 80 -29.67 19.39 29.32
CA PHE A 80 -28.52 18.53 29.64
C PHE A 80 -27.72 19.12 30.80
N ALA A 81 -27.40 18.31 31.80
CA ALA A 81 -26.63 18.68 32.98
C ALA A 81 -25.36 17.82 33.04
N CYS A 82 -24.22 18.40 32.64
CA CYS A 82 -22.91 17.73 32.71
C CYS A 82 -22.22 18.18 34.01
N SER A 83 -22.04 17.28 34.98
CA SER A 83 -21.43 17.62 36.27
C SER A 83 -19.92 17.42 36.24
N LEU A 84 -19.18 18.46 35.84
CA LEU A 84 -17.74 18.55 36.07
C LEU A 84 -17.46 18.69 37.58
N THR A 85 -16.81 17.70 38.18
CA THR A 85 -16.34 17.75 39.59
C THR A 85 -14.82 17.64 39.68
N LYS A 86 -14.15 18.73 39.30
CA LYS A 86 -12.83 19.14 39.81
C LYS A 86 -12.64 20.64 39.65
N ASN A 87 -11.87 21.26 40.53
CA ASN A 87 -11.87 22.71 40.75
C ASN A 87 -11.38 23.52 39.54
N ILE A 88 -12.17 24.50 39.08
CA ILE A 88 -11.77 25.49 38.07
C ILE A 88 -11.53 26.86 38.75
N LEU A 89 -10.69 26.88 39.79
CA LEU A 89 -10.33 28.12 40.53
C LEU A 89 -8.86 28.23 40.93
N GLU A 90 -8.00 27.26 40.64
CA GLU A 90 -6.56 27.29 40.97
C GLU A 90 -5.67 27.23 39.73
N ALA A 91 -5.87 28.17 38.80
CA ALA A 91 -5.02 28.34 37.61
C ALA A 91 -4.97 29.82 37.14
N ARG A 92 -4.25 30.68 37.88
CA ARG A 92 -3.88 32.03 37.42
C ARG A 92 -2.39 32.34 37.69
N PRO A 93 -1.48 31.95 36.78
CA PRO A 93 -0.11 32.45 36.81
C PRO A 93 -0.07 33.85 36.19
N SER A 94 0.45 34.84 36.93
CA SER A 94 0.66 36.20 36.43
C SER A 94 1.85 36.24 35.46
N VAL A 95 1.59 36.58 34.20
CA VAL A 95 2.64 36.86 33.21
C VAL A 95 3.05 38.33 33.34
N LEU A 96 4.34 38.56 33.59
CA LEU A 96 4.96 39.89 33.60
C LEU A 96 6.16 39.87 32.64
N CYS A 97 6.23 40.83 31.73
CA CYS A 97 7.16 40.81 30.60
C CYS A 97 8.64 40.98 31.00
N GLY A 98 9.53 40.31 30.27
CA GLY A 98 10.98 40.49 30.37
C GLY A 98 11.70 39.93 29.15
N VAL A 99 11.99 40.78 28.17
CA VAL A 99 12.76 40.44 26.95
C VAL A 99 13.76 41.57 26.71
N PHE A 100 15.07 41.26 26.62
CA PHE A 100 15.90 41.55 25.44
C PHE A 100 17.39 41.15 25.60
N ALA A 101 17.95 40.72 24.46
CA ALA A 101 19.34 40.87 24.00
C ALA A 101 20.52 40.19 24.76
N GLY A 102 21.25 39.35 24.00
CA GLY A 102 22.68 39.60 23.78
C GLY A 102 23.65 38.46 24.10
N ASP A 103 23.82 37.50 23.18
CA ASP A 103 24.94 36.54 23.23
C ASP A 103 26.17 37.05 22.43
N TRP A 104 27.35 36.98 23.05
CA TRP A 104 28.66 37.18 22.40
C TRP A 104 29.66 36.11 22.90
N GLY A 105 29.91 35.09 22.08
CA GLY A 105 31.26 34.57 21.84
C GLY A 105 31.87 33.45 22.71
N ILE A 106 32.62 32.59 21.99
CA ILE A 106 33.88 31.94 22.39
C ILE A 106 33.82 30.66 23.27
N ALA A 107 33.76 29.54 22.54
CA ALA A 107 34.41 28.22 22.70
C ALA A 107 35.31 27.87 23.92
N ALA A 108 35.15 26.64 24.43
CA ALA A 108 36.24 25.82 25.01
C ALA A 108 36.03 24.28 24.91
N THR A 109 36.76 23.69 23.97
CA THR A 109 37.30 22.32 23.76
C THR A 109 37.30 21.22 24.86
N ARG A 110 36.92 19.98 24.45
CA ARG A 110 37.49 18.61 24.74
C ARG A 110 37.69 18.05 26.17
N VAL A 111 37.26 16.78 26.38
CA VAL A 111 38.03 15.53 26.74
C VAL A 111 37.01 14.40 27.11
N GLN A 112 36.90 13.25 26.40
CA GLN A 112 37.58 11.93 26.57
C GLN A 112 37.48 11.32 28.00
N ARG A 113 37.15 10.03 28.31
CA ARG A 113 37.16 8.68 27.66
C ARG A 113 36.09 7.74 28.32
N LEU A 114 35.56 6.69 27.67
CA LEU A 114 35.92 5.23 27.72
C LEU A 114 36.25 4.67 29.13
N PHE A 115 35.80 3.49 29.61
CA PHE A 115 34.96 2.37 29.07
C PHE A 115 33.79 2.04 30.08
N THR A 116 33.22 0.85 30.40
CA THR A 116 33.43 -0.60 30.11
C THR A 116 32.15 -1.45 30.44
N THR A 117 32.09 -2.72 30.01
CA THR A 117 31.17 -3.81 30.46
C THR A 117 32.00 -5.12 30.62
N PRO A 118 31.48 -6.35 30.89
CA PRO A 118 30.16 -6.82 31.39
C PRO A 118 30.27 -7.82 32.58
N SER A 119 29.15 -8.34 33.11
CA SER A 119 29.02 -9.75 33.55
C SER A 119 27.57 -10.17 33.80
N SER A 120 27.29 -11.48 33.86
CA SER A 120 25.97 -12.09 34.02
C SER A 120 25.85 -12.91 35.31
N ARG A 121 24.61 -13.13 35.80
CA ARG A 121 24.24 -14.38 36.49
C ARG A 121 22.73 -14.58 36.64
N THR A 122 22.31 -15.84 36.55
CA THR A 122 20.95 -16.35 36.78
C THR A 122 20.78 -16.79 38.24
N ILE A 123 19.58 -16.63 38.80
CA ILE A 123 18.96 -17.46 39.85
C ILE A 123 17.46 -17.15 39.83
N GLY A 124 16.61 -18.12 40.18
CA GLY A 124 15.19 -17.91 40.45
C GLY A 124 14.68 -18.91 41.49
N LEU A 125 13.55 -18.65 42.14
CA LEU A 125 12.84 -19.59 43.01
C LEU A 125 11.39 -19.11 43.29
N ASN A 126 10.49 -20.06 43.53
CA ASN A 126 9.11 -19.82 43.99
C ASN A 126 9.05 -19.69 45.52
N SER A 127 8.04 -18.98 46.04
CA SER A 127 7.27 -19.36 47.25
C SER A 127 6.10 -18.38 47.50
N SER A 128 5.18 -18.71 48.42
CA SER A 128 3.83 -18.12 48.46
C SER A 128 3.21 -18.02 49.86
N VAL A 129 2.27 -17.07 50.03
CA VAL A 129 1.06 -17.13 50.91
C VAL A 129 1.21 -16.80 52.42
N VAL A 130 0.07 -16.35 53.00
CA VAL A 130 -0.29 -16.03 54.41
C VAL A 130 0.04 -14.62 54.97
N ALA A 131 -1.00 -13.78 55.14
CA ALA A 131 -1.45 -13.24 56.44
C ALA A 131 -2.82 -12.51 56.31
N GLN A 132 -3.62 -12.49 57.39
CA GLN A 132 -4.91 -11.79 57.52
C GLN A 132 -4.88 -10.85 58.74
N VAL A 133 -5.89 -9.97 58.91
CA VAL A 133 -6.72 -9.89 60.14
C VAL A 133 -7.94 -8.97 59.94
N ALA A 134 -9.00 -9.18 60.73
CA ALA A 134 -10.39 -8.76 60.46
C ALA A 134 -10.91 -7.54 61.24
N SER A 135 -12.08 -7.01 60.83
CA SER A 135 -13.18 -6.45 61.68
C SER A 135 -14.31 -5.91 60.79
N ARG A 136 -15.60 -5.80 61.20
CA ARG A 136 -16.39 -6.43 62.28
C ARG A 136 -17.89 -6.43 61.87
N GLU A 137 -18.75 -7.08 62.65
CA GLU A 137 -20.19 -7.28 62.38
C GLU A 137 -21.08 -6.05 62.69
N ILE A 138 -22.30 -5.99 62.11
CA ILE A 138 -23.61 -6.08 62.81
C ILE A 138 -24.78 -5.87 61.82
N ASN A 139 -25.94 -6.51 62.08
CA ASN A 139 -27.19 -6.46 61.30
C ASN A 139 -28.40 -6.60 62.25
N PRO A 140 -29.50 -5.84 62.05
CA PRO A 140 -30.81 -6.35 62.49
C PRO A 140 -31.98 -6.17 61.50
N ARG A 141 -32.46 -7.32 60.97
CA ARG A 141 -33.85 -7.88 61.05
C ARG A 141 -35.10 -7.05 60.69
N LEU A 142 -36.04 -7.69 59.98
CA LEU A 142 -37.52 -7.81 60.18
C LEU A 142 -38.19 -8.20 58.83
N CYS A 143 -39.39 -8.82 58.72
CA CYS A 143 -39.96 -10.04 59.33
C CYS A 143 -41.26 -10.48 58.58
N SER A 144 -41.57 -11.79 58.54
CA SER A 144 -42.89 -12.42 58.15
C SER A 144 -43.32 -12.34 56.66
N PHE A 145 -43.77 -13.44 56.01
CA PHE A 145 -45.08 -14.17 56.04
C PHE A 145 -46.26 -13.31 55.50
N ASP A 146 -47.22 -13.79 54.69
CA ASP A 146 -47.63 -15.18 54.31
C ASP A 146 -48.42 -15.22 52.96
N GLY A 147 -48.86 -16.40 52.48
CA GLY A 147 -49.99 -16.55 51.54
C GLY A 147 -49.79 -17.35 50.23
N ALA A 148 -50.58 -18.42 50.02
CA ALA A 148 -50.44 -19.41 48.93
C ALA A 148 -51.54 -19.37 47.84
N SER A 149 -51.32 -20.01 46.67
CA SER A 149 -52.20 -21.06 46.08
C SER A 149 -51.85 -21.48 44.62
N LEU A 150 -52.47 -22.57 44.16
CA LEU A 150 -52.30 -23.34 42.89
C LEU A 150 -53.44 -23.02 41.87
N PRO A 151 -53.58 -23.63 40.65
CA PRO A 151 -52.88 -24.78 40.04
C PRO A 151 -52.49 -24.70 38.53
N SER A 152 -51.92 -25.79 38.00
CA SER A 152 -51.75 -26.14 36.56
C SER A 152 -53.00 -26.90 36.03
N PRO A 153 -53.05 -27.74 34.93
CA PRO A 153 -52.02 -28.26 34.01
C PRO A 153 -52.37 -28.37 32.49
N THR A 154 -51.41 -28.81 31.66
CA THR A 154 -51.52 -29.67 30.44
C THR A 154 -50.11 -29.89 29.84
N GLY A 155 -49.81 -30.78 28.87
CA GLY A 155 -50.62 -31.80 28.18
C GLY A 155 -49.75 -32.85 27.43
N ALA A 156 -48.74 -32.39 26.66
CA ALA A 156 -47.58 -33.14 26.10
C ALA A 156 -47.78 -34.12 24.91
N ASN A 157 -46.64 -34.55 24.33
CA ASN A 157 -46.41 -35.75 23.47
C ASN A 157 -46.88 -35.68 21.97
N ARG A 158 -46.28 -36.37 20.96
CA ARG A 158 -45.13 -37.32 20.93
C ARG A 158 -44.54 -37.59 19.50
N PHE A 159 -43.23 -37.88 19.44
CA PHE A 159 -42.48 -38.87 18.60
C PHE A 159 -42.46 -38.94 17.04
N SER A 160 -41.25 -39.25 16.53
CA SER A 160 -40.91 -40.28 15.49
C SER A 160 -41.04 -39.93 13.98
N ARG A 161 -40.17 -40.39 13.05
CA ARG A 161 -38.75 -40.88 13.06
C ARG A 161 -38.18 -40.89 11.61
N ASN A 162 -36.85 -40.82 11.51
CA ASN A 162 -35.95 -41.44 10.52
C ASN A 162 -36.16 -41.37 8.98
N ALA A 163 -35.12 -40.83 8.33
CA ALA A 163 -34.34 -41.43 7.22
C ALA A 163 -34.90 -41.44 5.77
N GLY A 164 -33.95 -41.39 4.82
CA GLY A 164 -34.18 -41.52 3.37
C GLY A 164 -33.16 -40.70 2.56
N ALA A 165 -32.20 -41.36 1.94
CA ALA A 165 -31.29 -40.74 0.96
C ALA A 165 -31.83 -40.89 -0.48
N TRP A 166 -30.99 -40.56 -1.48
CA TRP A 166 -31.05 -40.82 -2.93
C TRP A 166 -31.23 -39.61 -3.86
N ARG A 167 -30.23 -39.43 -4.74
CA ARG A 167 -30.28 -38.85 -6.09
C ARG A 167 -30.35 -40.03 -7.09
N PRO A 168 -30.91 -39.94 -8.31
CA PRO A 168 -30.46 -39.00 -9.36
C PRO A 168 -31.57 -38.43 -10.31
N ARG A 169 -31.11 -37.87 -11.44
CA ARG A 169 -31.85 -37.26 -12.58
C ARG A 169 -32.49 -38.33 -13.51
N PRO A 170 -33.02 -38.01 -14.73
CA PRO A 170 -33.50 -36.73 -15.34
C PRO A 170 -34.89 -36.85 -16.05
N ALA A 171 -35.38 -35.78 -16.71
CA ALA A 171 -36.32 -35.83 -17.86
C ALA A 171 -36.41 -34.47 -18.61
N ASP A 172 -36.84 -34.49 -19.89
CA ASP A 172 -36.88 -33.34 -20.82
C ASP A 172 -38.29 -33.01 -21.37
N ASN A 173 -38.42 -31.83 -22.02
CA ASN A 173 -39.53 -31.38 -22.91
C ASN A 173 -40.87 -31.06 -22.19
N VAL A 174 -41.79 -30.17 -22.66
CA VAL A 174 -42.36 -29.96 -24.01
C VAL A 174 -42.94 -28.53 -24.18
N ARG A 175 -42.91 -27.98 -25.42
CA ARG A 175 -43.82 -27.06 -26.19
C ARG A 175 -45.05 -26.40 -25.47
N SER A 176 -45.63 -25.23 -25.85
CA SER A 176 -45.50 -24.31 -27.02
C SER A 176 -46.34 -23.01 -26.91
N ARG A 177 -45.89 -21.91 -27.58
CA ARG A 177 -46.58 -20.92 -28.50
C ARG A 177 -48.13 -20.72 -28.50
N PRO A 178 -48.69 -19.65 -29.14
CA PRO A 178 -48.22 -18.26 -29.39
C PRO A 178 -49.34 -17.16 -29.36
N SER A 179 -48.99 -15.86 -29.54
CA SER A 179 -49.83 -14.85 -30.25
C SER A 179 -48.98 -13.64 -30.73
N ALA A 180 -49.57 -12.71 -31.51
CA ALA A 180 -48.92 -12.18 -32.72
C ALA A 180 -49.28 -10.73 -33.14
N GLY A 181 -48.50 -10.19 -34.10
CA GLY A 181 -48.73 -8.97 -34.90
C GLY A 181 -47.40 -8.22 -35.15
N ASP A 182 -46.89 -7.99 -36.36
CA ASP A 182 -47.41 -7.30 -37.58
C ASP A 182 -47.05 -5.80 -37.60
N ARG A 183 -46.37 -5.20 -38.60
CA ARG A 183 -45.74 -5.60 -39.89
C ARG A 183 -44.35 -4.89 -40.00
N CYS A 184 -43.55 -4.77 -41.08
CA CYS A 184 -43.70 -5.00 -42.53
C CYS A 184 -42.32 -5.27 -43.23
N HIS A 185 -42.18 -4.95 -44.52
CA HIS A 185 -41.01 -5.22 -45.40
C HIS A 185 -40.94 -4.16 -46.55
N PRO A 186 -39.90 -4.06 -47.45
CA PRO A 186 -39.19 -5.20 -48.09
C PRO A 186 -37.68 -5.08 -48.47
N ARG A 187 -36.98 -6.21 -48.28
CA ARG A 187 -36.09 -6.94 -49.24
C ARG A 187 -35.18 -6.16 -50.23
N ARG A 188 -33.91 -6.58 -50.28
CA ARG A 188 -33.40 -7.60 -51.23
C ARG A 188 -32.10 -8.27 -50.75
N SER A 189 -31.85 -9.46 -51.27
CA SER A 189 -30.71 -10.38 -51.00
C SER A 189 -30.34 -11.04 -52.37
N PRO A 190 -29.42 -12.02 -52.54
CA PRO A 190 -28.72 -12.86 -51.54
C PRO A 190 -27.25 -13.27 -51.86
N ALA A 191 -26.74 -14.21 -51.04
CA ALA A 191 -25.90 -15.38 -51.41
C ALA A 191 -24.35 -15.26 -51.43
N LEU A 192 -23.57 -16.32 -51.13
CA LEU A 192 -23.80 -17.59 -50.37
C LEU A 192 -22.45 -18.30 -50.09
N PHE A 193 -22.31 -19.01 -48.95
CA PHE A 193 -21.29 -20.04 -48.60
C PHE A 193 -19.78 -19.65 -48.71
N GLY A 194 -18.82 -20.33 -48.06
CA GLY A 194 -18.89 -21.34 -47.00
C GLY A 194 -17.59 -22.17 -46.85
N PHE A 195 -17.09 -22.35 -45.61
CA PHE A 195 -16.12 -23.36 -45.09
C PHE A 195 -14.88 -23.80 -45.92
N GLY A 196 -13.69 -23.81 -45.29
CA GLY A 196 -12.57 -24.69 -45.73
C GLY A 196 -11.15 -24.28 -45.29
N PRO A 197 -10.30 -25.17 -44.73
CA PRO A 197 -9.02 -24.75 -44.12
C PRO A 197 -7.72 -25.46 -44.64
N MET A 198 -6.58 -24.96 -44.14
CA MET A 198 -5.25 -25.61 -43.92
C MET A 198 -4.02 -25.19 -44.76
N ARG A 199 -3.01 -24.67 -44.02
CA ARG A 199 -1.58 -25.05 -44.02
C ARG A 199 -0.88 -25.45 -45.35
N ARG A 200 0.21 -24.74 -45.72
CA ARG A 200 1.62 -25.13 -45.44
C ARG A 200 2.66 -24.15 -46.06
N ARG A 201 3.88 -24.22 -45.52
CA ARG A 201 5.12 -23.51 -45.91
C ARG A 201 5.59 -23.89 -47.32
N PHE A 202 6.38 -23.03 -47.99
CA PHE A 202 7.82 -23.27 -48.21
C PHE A 202 8.61 -21.99 -48.59
N LEU A 203 9.94 -22.07 -48.61
CA LEU A 203 10.87 -20.97 -48.92
C LEU A 203 11.29 -20.96 -50.40
N GLN A 204 11.75 -19.81 -50.90
CA GLN A 204 13.04 -19.71 -51.64
C GLN A 204 13.58 -18.27 -51.74
N ARG A 205 14.77 -18.09 -52.36
CA ARG A 205 15.63 -16.88 -52.30
C ARG A 205 15.67 -16.08 -53.62
N PHE A 206 16.05 -14.79 -53.51
CA PHE A 206 16.93 -13.95 -54.37
C PHE A 206 17.35 -14.46 -55.77
N PRO A 207 17.47 -13.58 -56.81
CA PRO A 207 18.40 -12.42 -56.75
C PRO A 207 18.06 -11.13 -57.55
N ASN A 208 18.94 -10.13 -57.42
CA ASN A 208 18.91 -8.81 -58.07
C ASN A 208 19.23 -8.81 -59.58
N LYS A 209 18.73 -7.80 -60.33
CA LYS A 209 19.54 -7.01 -61.32
C LYS A 209 18.84 -5.74 -61.86
N THR A 210 19.62 -4.66 -62.01
CA THR A 210 19.33 -3.35 -62.67
C THR A 210 19.72 -3.37 -64.18
N PRO A 211 19.32 -2.43 -65.07
CA PRO A 211 19.62 -0.95 -65.09
C PRO A 211 18.38 -0.06 -65.41
N GLY A 212 18.40 1.25 -65.72
CA GLY A 212 19.47 2.29 -65.75
C GLY A 212 19.69 2.97 -67.13
N ARG A 213 20.20 4.23 -67.16
CA ARG A 213 20.51 5.16 -68.31
C ARG A 213 19.32 5.93 -68.93
N ASP A 214 19.45 7.09 -69.61
CA ASP A 214 20.39 8.25 -69.71
C ASP A 214 19.53 9.44 -70.28
N TYR A 215 19.74 10.76 -70.09
CA TYR A 215 20.71 11.63 -70.79
C TYR A 215 20.67 13.12 -70.34
N ALA A 216 21.72 13.87 -70.72
CA ALA A 216 22.06 15.30 -70.49
C ALA A 216 21.05 16.37 -71.00
N THR A 217 21.15 17.70 -70.77
CA THR A 217 22.27 18.68 -70.57
C THR A 217 21.86 19.82 -69.58
N ARG A 218 22.48 21.01 -69.36
CA ARG A 218 23.55 21.84 -70.04
C ARG A 218 24.21 22.89 -69.08
N ASP A 219 24.94 23.84 -69.67
CA ASP A 219 25.68 25.03 -69.15
C ASP A 219 25.23 26.28 -70.00
N PRO A 220 25.56 27.60 -69.77
CA PRO A 220 26.72 28.13 -69.04
C PRO A 220 26.70 29.52 -68.31
N SER A 221 27.81 29.77 -67.58
CA SER A 221 28.56 31.06 -67.41
C SER A 221 28.19 32.06 -66.26
N ARG A 222 29.11 32.87 -65.67
CA ARG A 222 30.62 32.92 -65.62
C ARG A 222 31.17 33.90 -64.53
N GLY A 223 32.38 33.64 -64.00
CA GLY A 223 33.27 34.59 -63.27
C GLY A 223 33.79 34.02 -61.91
N ARG A 224 35.10 33.86 -61.55
CA ARG A 224 36.42 34.53 -61.77
C ARG A 224 36.69 35.76 -60.86
N CYS A 225 37.87 35.96 -60.22
CA CYS A 225 39.13 35.19 -60.17
C CYS A 225 40.06 35.57 -58.96
N ASP A 226 40.89 34.59 -58.54
CA ASP A 226 42.31 34.61 -58.08
C ASP A 226 42.90 35.60 -57.02
N PHE A 227 43.70 35.06 -56.07
CA PHE A 227 45.18 35.26 -55.94
C PHE A 227 45.81 34.28 -54.90
N ALA A 228 47.15 34.12 -54.79
CA ALA A 228 47.76 32.94 -54.15
C ALA A 228 49.22 33.05 -53.57
N LEU A 229 49.59 32.02 -52.76
CA LEU A 229 50.95 31.50 -52.42
C LEU A 229 51.89 32.35 -51.51
N PRO A 230 53.01 31.79 -50.95
CA PRO A 230 53.60 30.42 -51.02
C PRO A 230 53.56 29.69 -49.64
N HIS A 231 54.36 28.72 -49.12
CA HIS A 231 55.44 27.72 -49.43
C HIS A 231 55.59 26.82 -48.12
N VAL A 232 56.28 25.68 -47.86
CA VAL A 232 57.10 24.52 -48.39
C VAL A 232 56.91 23.40 -47.29
N GLY A 233 57.09 22.06 -47.36
CA GLY A 233 57.69 21.05 -48.25
C GLY A 233 58.90 20.31 -47.58
N GLY A 234 59.14 18.98 -47.57
CA GLY A 234 58.44 17.77 -48.07
C GLY A 234 59.34 16.51 -47.91
N ARG A 235 58.90 15.31 -48.38
CA ARG A 235 59.55 13.95 -48.32
C ARG A 235 59.37 13.18 -46.99
N GLY A 236 59.36 11.84 -46.92
CA GLY A 236 59.56 10.76 -47.93
C GLY A 236 58.76 9.47 -47.64
N ARG A 237 59.03 8.35 -48.34
CA ARG A 237 58.12 7.17 -48.45
C ARG A 237 58.87 5.84 -48.70
N GLN A 238 58.57 4.76 -47.96
CA GLN A 238 58.82 3.36 -48.38
C GLN A 238 57.95 2.32 -47.61
N THR A 239 58.27 1.02 -47.65
CA THR A 239 57.28 -0.09 -47.58
C THR A 239 57.82 -1.43 -46.98
N THR A 240 56.98 -2.49 -47.09
CA THR A 240 57.26 -3.96 -47.08
C THR A 240 57.64 -4.71 -45.78
N ALA A 241 56.64 -5.43 -45.23
CA ALA A 241 56.49 -6.91 -45.21
C ALA A 241 57.42 -7.91 -44.45
N GLU A 242 56.77 -8.79 -43.66
CA GLU A 242 56.90 -10.27 -43.54
C GLU A 242 58.01 -11.02 -42.72
N ALA A 243 57.66 -12.28 -42.41
CA ALA A 243 58.50 -13.49 -42.14
C ALA A 243 58.94 -13.92 -40.69
N HIS A 244 58.07 -14.69 -40.04
CA HIS A 244 58.27 -16.02 -39.40
C HIS A 244 59.63 -16.55 -38.86
N GLY A 245 59.55 -17.19 -37.67
CA GLY A 245 60.31 -18.41 -37.29
C GLY A 245 61.55 -18.21 -36.39
N ALA A 246 62.09 -19.23 -35.68
CA ALA A 246 61.57 -20.56 -35.32
C ALA A 246 62.37 -21.13 -34.09
N ALA A 247 61.91 -22.23 -33.48
CA ALA A 247 62.41 -22.78 -32.21
C ALA A 247 63.79 -23.48 -32.27
N PHE A 248 64.45 -23.68 -31.12
CA PHE A 248 64.90 -25.03 -30.70
C PHE A 248 65.12 -25.25 -29.19
N LEU A 249 65.23 -26.52 -28.79
CA LEU A 249 65.31 -27.03 -27.42
C LEU A 249 66.74 -27.06 -26.84
N LYS A 250 66.85 -27.11 -25.50
CA LYS A 250 67.64 -28.16 -24.83
C LYS A 250 67.11 -28.53 -23.43
N LYS A 251 67.15 -29.83 -23.10
CA LYS A 251 66.70 -30.43 -21.81
C LYS A 251 67.90 -30.77 -20.91
N ARG A 252 67.69 -30.71 -19.58
CA ARG A 252 68.13 -31.64 -18.50
C ARG A 252 67.80 -30.97 -17.15
N ALA A 253 67.08 -31.51 -16.16
CA ALA A 253 66.66 -32.87 -15.75
C ALA A 253 67.62 -33.63 -14.79
N LEU A 254 67.49 -33.31 -13.49
CA LEU A 254 67.67 -34.15 -12.28
C LEU A 254 67.05 -33.34 -11.09
N VAL A 255 66.30 -33.79 -10.07
CA VAL A 255 65.77 -35.07 -9.52
C VAL A 255 66.39 -35.46 -8.16
N ILE A 256 65.51 -35.65 -7.13
CA ILE A 256 65.76 -36.23 -5.76
C ILE A 256 66.56 -35.29 -4.80
N ASP A 257 66.30 -35.16 -3.48
CA ASP A 257 65.40 -35.89 -2.54
C ASP A 257 64.68 -34.96 -1.51
N MET A 258 63.91 -35.53 -0.57
CA MET A 258 63.19 -34.87 0.55
C MET A 258 63.72 -35.25 1.95
N PHE A 259 63.28 -34.47 2.98
CA PHE A 259 63.42 -34.70 4.44
C PHE A 259 64.85 -34.56 5.02
N SER A 260 65.10 -34.01 6.22
CA SER A 260 64.20 -33.54 7.30
C SER A 260 64.91 -32.51 8.22
N LEU A 261 64.16 -31.95 9.19
CA LEU A 261 64.61 -31.07 10.30
C LEU A 261 65.32 -29.74 9.92
N SER A 262 65.17 -28.60 10.58
CA SER A 262 64.12 -27.94 11.38
C SER A 262 64.78 -26.74 12.09
N THR A 263 64.07 -25.61 12.23
CA THR A 263 64.34 -24.57 13.25
C THR A 263 65.76 -23.96 13.35
N ALA A 264 66.17 -23.17 12.36
CA ALA A 264 66.94 -21.94 12.58
C ALA A 264 66.94 -21.01 11.35
N LEU A 265 65.93 -20.11 11.25
CA LEU A 265 65.92 -18.81 10.52
C LEU A 265 64.48 -18.32 10.29
N ARG A 266 63.82 -17.86 11.36
CA ARG A 266 62.71 -16.89 11.21
C ARG A 266 63.32 -15.50 10.96
N HIS A 267 62.51 -14.58 10.41
CA HIS A 267 62.80 -13.14 10.23
C HIS A 267 63.52 -12.65 8.95
N VAL A 268 63.58 -13.42 7.86
CA VAL A 268 63.69 -12.85 6.49
C VAL A 268 62.74 -13.59 5.54
N GLY A 269 61.50 -13.11 5.38
CA GLY A 269 60.51 -13.82 4.54
C GLY A 269 59.07 -13.32 4.49
N VAL A 270 58.78 -12.06 4.87
CA VAL A 270 57.38 -11.53 4.87
C VAL A 270 57.19 -10.34 3.91
N GLY A 271 58.27 -9.75 3.39
CA GLY A 271 58.20 -8.51 2.58
C GLY A 271 57.72 -8.66 1.14
N TRP A 272 57.65 -9.87 0.58
CA TRP A 272 57.48 -10.09 -0.87
C TRP A 272 56.23 -10.89 -1.29
N LEU A 273 55.31 -11.18 -0.37
CA LEU A 273 53.98 -11.76 -0.69
C LEU A 273 52.82 -10.76 -0.58
N CYS A 274 53.00 -9.62 0.09
CA CYS A 274 51.97 -8.58 0.18
C CYS A 274 51.85 -7.71 -1.08
N ALA A 275 52.87 -7.69 -1.96
CA ALA A 275 52.88 -6.85 -3.16
C ALA A 275 52.02 -7.41 -4.32
N ALA A 276 51.76 -8.72 -4.35
CA ALA A 276 50.96 -9.37 -5.40
C ALA A 276 49.45 -9.43 -5.09
N ALA A 277 49.04 -9.12 -3.86
CA ALA A 277 47.65 -9.19 -3.40
C ALA A 277 46.84 -7.89 -3.63
N LEU A 278 47.48 -6.84 -4.17
CA LEU A 278 46.92 -5.47 -4.27
C LEU A 278 46.54 -5.04 -5.69
N SER A 279 46.48 -5.99 -6.64
CA SER A 279 46.15 -5.71 -8.05
C SER A 279 44.92 -6.45 -8.57
N ALA A 280 44.08 -7.01 -7.68
CA ALA A 280 42.87 -7.77 -8.03
C ALA A 280 41.55 -7.05 -7.65
N VAL A 281 41.60 -5.81 -7.18
CA VAL A 281 40.42 -5.01 -6.75
C VAL A 281 40.21 -3.77 -7.63
N ALA A 282 40.12 -3.99 -8.95
CA ALA A 282 39.89 -2.92 -9.95
C ALA A 282 39.23 -3.42 -11.25
N SER A 283 38.09 -4.12 -11.17
CA SER A 283 37.19 -4.37 -12.33
C SER A 283 35.72 -4.62 -11.96
N GLY A 284 35.32 -4.31 -10.74
CA GLY A 284 33.93 -3.93 -10.46
C GLY A 284 33.81 -2.43 -10.70
N SER A 285 33.50 -2.02 -11.94
CA SER A 285 33.14 -0.62 -12.18
C SER A 285 31.95 -0.27 -11.29
N PRO A 286 31.95 0.85 -10.56
CA PRO A 286 30.73 1.31 -9.92
C PRO A 286 29.72 1.51 -11.03
N VAL A 287 28.62 0.76 -10.98
CA VAL A 287 27.51 0.96 -11.91
C VAL A 287 27.07 2.40 -11.73
N HIS A 288 27.17 3.20 -12.80
CA HIS A 288 26.82 4.61 -12.74
C HIS A 288 25.29 4.74 -12.66
N ASP A 289 24.72 4.57 -11.45
CA ASP A 289 23.40 5.11 -11.15
C ASP A 289 23.48 6.62 -11.39
N THR A 290 22.92 7.00 -12.53
CA THR A 290 22.99 8.34 -13.07
C THR A 290 22.04 9.16 -12.22
N SER A 291 22.52 10.25 -11.61
CA SER A 291 21.80 10.91 -10.51
C SER A 291 20.35 11.23 -10.85
N LEU A 292 19.45 11.24 -9.85
CA LEU A 292 18.03 11.57 -10.06
C LEU A 292 17.84 12.89 -10.83
N ALA A 293 18.68 13.91 -10.59
CA ALA A 293 18.64 15.16 -11.36
C ALA A 293 18.91 14.94 -12.86
N THR A 294 19.85 14.07 -13.21
CA THR A 294 20.18 13.71 -14.59
C THR A 294 19.09 12.85 -15.24
N ARG A 295 18.59 11.83 -14.53
CA ARG A 295 17.50 10.96 -15.01
C ARG A 295 16.19 11.74 -15.20
N ALA A 296 15.87 12.65 -14.28
CA ALA A 296 14.69 13.51 -14.39
C ALA A 296 14.85 14.59 -15.47
N ALA A 297 16.05 15.08 -15.75
CA ALA A 297 16.29 15.95 -16.91
C ALA A 297 16.07 15.25 -18.26
N ALA A 298 16.16 13.92 -18.31
CA ALA A 298 15.97 13.10 -19.51
C ALA A 298 14.66 12.28 -19.52
N ALA A 299 13.80 12.41 -18.49
CA ALA A 299 12.59 11.58 -18.29
C ALA A 299 12.85 10.06 -18.37
N ASP A 300 14.01 9.61 -17.87
CA ASP A 300 14.61 8.31 -18.19
C ASP A 300 14.94 7.49 -16.94
N ARG A 301 14.29 6.33 -16.78
CA ARG A 301 14.39 5.43 -15.62
C ARG A 301 14.08 6.11 -14.29
N LEU A 302 12.92 6.73 -14.22
CA LEU A 302 12.32 7.22 -12.97
C LEU A 302 11.44 6.13 -12.33
N VAL A 303 11.50 5.99 -11.01
CA VAL A 303 10.66 5.04 -10.26
C VAL A 303 9.88 5.78 -9.20
N PHE A 304 8.55 5.73 -9.29
CA PHE A 304 7.64 6.33 -8.32
C PHE A 304 6.86 5.25 -7.55
N CYS A 305 6.19 5.65 -6.47
CA CYS A 305 5.26 4.78 -5.76
C CYS A 305 4.04 5.60 -5.32
N HIS A 306 2.84 5.03 -5.51
CA HIS A 306 1.58 5.69 -5.25
C HIS A 306 1.29 5.75 -3.75
N PHE A 307 0.98 6.94 -3.21
CA PHE A 307 0.78 7.14 -1.78
C PHE A 307 -0.58 7.81 -1.52
N MET A 308 -1.47 7.11 -0.81
CA MET A 308 -2.80 7.60 -0.47
C MET A 308 -2.74 8.61 0.68
N ILE A 309 -2.94 9.91 0.38
CA ILE A 309 -3.14 10.93 1.42
C ILE A 309 -4.50 10.75 2.12
N GLY A 310 -5.48 10.19 1.41
CA GLY A 310 -6.86 9.99 1.89
C GLY A 310 -7.02 9.06 3.10
N ILE A 311 -5.99 8.33 3.54
CA ILE A 311 -6.05 7.46 4.74
C ILE A 311 -5.14 7.90 5.90
N VAL A 312 -4.42 9.03 5.74
CA VAL A 312 -3.43 9.51 6.72
C VAL A 312 -3.80 10.86 7.34
N GLY A 313 -5.09 11.21 7.32
CA GLY A 313 -5.61 12.46 7.87
C GLY A 313 -5.35 12.67 9.36
N ASP A 314 -5.00 11.62 10.09
CA ASP A 314 -4.67 11.61 11.52
C ASP A 314 -3.18 11.86 11.84
N ARG A 315 -2.29 11.89 10.84
CA ARG A 315 -0.89 12.27 11.04
C ARG A 315 -0.78 13.73 11.51
N THR A 316 0.13 13.97 12.46
CA THR A 316 0.26 15.21 13.22
C THR A 316 1.50 16.02 12.86
N SER A 317 2.48 15.42 12.19
CA SER A 317 3.77 16.04 11.89
C SER A 317 4.44 15.49 10.62
N PRO A 318 5.45 16.20 10.06
CA PRO A 318 6.31 15.63 9.02
C PRO A 318 7.01 14.33 9.45
N ASN A 319 7.36 14.22 10.74
CA ASN A 319 8.08 13.05 11.26
C ASN A 319 7.27 11.76 11.11
N ASP A 320 5.94 11.86 11.03
CA ASP A 320 5.04 10.71 10.86
C ASP A 320 5.13 10.10 9.44
N TYR A 321 5.83 10.78 8.51
CA TYR A 321 6.18 10.32 7.15
C TYR A 321 7.66 9.91 7.01
N ASP A 322 8.51 10.24 7.99
CA ASP A 322 9.96 10.15 7.83
C ASP A 322 10.45 8.73 7.51
N ASP A 323 9.86 7.72 8.15
CA ASP A 323 10.24 6.32 7.93
C ASP A 323 9.70 5.75 6.61
N ASP A 324 8.58 6.27 6.08
CA ASP A 324 8.15 5.98 4.70
C ASP A 324 9.20 6.50 3.71
N MET A 325 9.59 7.77 3.86
CA MET A 325 10.57 8.45 3.00
C MET A 325 11.93 7.74 3.01
N LYS A 326 12.42 7.32 4.19
CA LYS A 326 13.69 6.57 4.32
C LYS A 326 13.61 5.20 3.64
N ARG A 327 12.53 4.45 3.85
CA ARG A 327 12.37 3.09 3.30
C ARG A 327 12.21 3.10 1.79
N ALA A 328 11.36 3.96 1.24
CA ALA A 328 11.17 4.11 -0.19
C ALA A 328 12.49 4.52 -0.89
N LYS A 329 13.21 5.49 -0.31
CA LYS A 329 14.54 5.91 -0.79
C LYS A 329 15.57 4.79 -0.76
N ALA A 330 15.60 3.97 0.31
CA ALA A 330 16.50 2.83 0.44
C ALA A 330 16.19 1.72 -0.58
N ALA A 331 14.92 1.50 -0.92
CA ALA A 331 14.50 0.62 -2.01
C ALA A 331 14.77 1.20 -3.42
N GLY A 332 15.23 2.45 -3.51
CA GLY A 332 15.56 3.12 -4.77
C GLY A 332 14.37 3.80 -5.47
N ILE A 333 13.23 3.98 -4.79
CA ILE A 333 12.13 4.82 -5.27
C ILE A 333 12.59 6.28 -5.25
N ASP A 334 12.33 7.02 -6.33
CA ASP A 334 12.77 8.41 -6.49
C ASP A 334 11.77 9.42 -5.94
N ALA A 335 10.47 9.12 -5.99
CA ALA A 335 9.41 9.97 -5.44
C ALA A 335 8.14 9.20 -5.03
N PHE A 336 7.35 9.76 -4.09
CA PHE A 336 5.95 9.36 -3.94
C PHE A 336 5.03 10.21 -4.82
N ALA A 337 4.05 9.54 -5.45
CA ALA A 337 2.90 10.17 -6.09
C ALA A 337 1.80 10.33 -5.03
N LEU A 338 1.66 11.54 -4.47
CA LEU A 338 0.72 11.82 -3.39
C LEU A 338 -0.70 11.94 -3.97
N ASN A 339 -1.46 10.85 -3.92
CA ASN A 339 -2.87 10.80 -4.31
C ASN A 339 -3.72 11.65 -3.36
N ILE A 340 -4.46 12.61 -3.92
CA ILE A 340 -5.37 13.48 -3.17
C ILE A 340 -6.81 13.44 -3.70
N GLY A 341 -7.74 13.30 -2.76
CA GLY A 341 -9.12 13.75 -2.88
C GLY A 341 -9.24 15.26 -2.65
N VAL A 342 -10.34 15.69 -2.02
CA VAL A 342 -10.67 17.10 -1.70
C VAL A 342 -10.89 17.35 -0.21
N ASP A 343 -10.32 16.47 0.63
CA ASP A 343 -10.55 16.39 2.07
C ASP A 343 -10.05 17.61 2.85
N GLY A 344 -10.72 17.91 3.97
CA GLY A 344 -10.41 19.08 4.80
C GLY A 344 -9.01 19.07 5.44
N TYR A 345 -8.32 17.93 5.44
CA TYR A 345 -6.94 17.76 5.93
C TYR A 345 -5.89 17.68 4.81
N THR A 346 -6.29 17.63 3.53
CA THR A 346 -5.36 17.40 2.40
C THR A 346 -4.18 18.36 2.39
N ASP A 347 -4.40 19.66 2.58
CA ASP A 347 -3.34 20.66 2.53
C ASP A 347 -2.34 20.56 3.69
N GLN A 348 -2.81 20.12 4.86
CA GLN A 348 -1.98 19.85 6.03
C GLN A 348 -1.10 18.62 5.78
N GLN A 349 -1.70 17.53 5.28
CA GLN A 349 -0.97 16.29 5.01
C GLN A 349 0.01 16.41 3.84
N LEU A 350 -0.36 17.11 2.75
CA LEU A 350 0.59 17.53 1.72
C LEU A 350 1.72 18.40 2.31
N GLY A 351 1.41 19.32 3.23
CA GLY A 351 2.42 20.11 3.93
C GLY A 351 3.45 19.24 4.64
N TYR A 352 2.99 18.28 5.45
CA TYR A 352 3.84 17.33 6.17
C TYR A 352 4.64 16.41 5.24
N ALA A 353 4.01 15.85 4.20
CA ALA A 353 4.66 14.97 3.24
C ALA A 353 5.77 15.69 2.44
N TYR A 354 5.53 16.92 1.96
CA TYR A 354 6.55 17.70 1.26
C TYR A 354 7.72 18.12 2.16
N ASP A 355 7.46 18.44 3.43
CA ASP A 355 8.52 18.86 4.35
C ASP A 355 9.34 17.67 4.88
N SER A 356 8.72 16.51 5.12
CA SER A 356 9.42 15.26 5.42
C SER A 356 10.26 14.77 4.23
N ALA A 357 9.71 14.84 3.01
CA ALA A 357 10.45 14.50 1.80
C ALA A 357 11.68 15.42 1.62
N ALA A 358 11.58 16.70 1.95
CA ALA A 358 12.73 17.62 1.93
C ALA A 358 13.78 17.22 2.98
N ASN A 359 13.36 16.96 4.23
CA ASN A 359 14.25 16.57 5.33
C ASN A 359 15.02 15.27 5.05
N ASN A 360 14.36 14.26 4.46
CA ASN A 360 14.96 12.97 4.13
C ASN A 360 15.65 12.96 2.75
N GLY A 361 15.58 14.06 1.98
CA GLY A 361 16.10 14.18 0.63
C GLY A 361 15.45 13.22 -0.37
N MET A 362 14.14 13.00 -0.22
CA MET A 362 13.25 12.36 -1.19
C MET A 362 12.63 13.42 -2.12
N LYS A 363 11.86 12.96 -3.12
CA LYS A 363 10.95 13.82 -3.88
C LYS A 363 9.50 13.38 -3.71
N VAL A 364 8.59 14.29 -4.00
CA VAL A 364 7.14 14.05 -4.06
C VAL A 364 6.51 14.88 -5.18
N PHE A 365 5.35 14.45 -5.64
CA PHE A 365 4.47 15.22 -6.52
C PHE A 365 3.01 14.90 -6.22
N ILE A 366 2.09 15.72 -6.69
CA ILE A 366 0.65 15.50 -6.52
C ILE A 366 0.13 14.58 -7.64
N SER A 367 -0.64 13.57 -7.24
CA SER A 367 -1.53 12.82 -8.11
C SER A 367 -2.97 13.19 -7.75
N PHE A 368 -3.77 13.65 -8.71
CA PHE A 368 -5.16 14.06 -8.49
C PHE A 368 -6.11 12.87 -8.68
N ASP A 369 -6.95 12.53 -7.70
CA ASP A 369 -8.00 11.52 -7.86
C ASP A 369 -9.28 12.13 -8.44
N PHE A 370 -9.59 11.81 -9.71
CA PHE A 370 -10.79 12.29 -10.39
C PHE A 370 -12.08 11.50 -10.06
N ASN A 371 -12.07 10.63 -9.05
CA ASN A 371 -13.30 10.28 -8.31
C ASN A 371 -13.80 11.44 -7.44
N TRP A 372 -12.89 12.34 -7.02
CA TRP A 372 -13.18 13.49 -6.14
C TRP A 372 -12.96 14.84 -6.82
N TRP A 373 -11.96 14.93 -7.69
CA TRP A 373 -11.72 16.07 -8.57
C TRP A 373 -12.59 15.96 -9.84
N SER A 374 -12.86 17.11 -10.48
CA SER A 374 -13.63 17.15 -11.73
C SER A 374 -12.75 17.63 -12.90
N PRO A 375 -12.79 16.99 -14.08
CA PRO A 375 -12.12 17.49 -15.28
C PRO A 375 -12.54 18.92 -15.68
N GLY A 376 -13.76 19.33 -15.31
CA GLY A 376 -14.25 20.70 -15.48
C GLY A 376 -13.59 21.75 -14.56
N ASN A 377 -12.76 21.34 -13.60
CA ASN A 377 -12.06 22.22 -12.65
C ASN A 377 -10.54 22.27 -12.90
N ALA A 378 -10.12 22.36 -14.17
CA ALA A 378 -8.73 22.53 -14.55
C ALA A 378 -8.03 23.70 -13.83
N GLY A 379 -8.75 24.80 -13.60
CA GLY A 379 -8.24 25.95 -12.84
C GLY A 379 -7.89 25.60 -11.39
N GLY A 380 -8.72 24.81 -10.71
CA GLY A 380 -8.45 24.32 -9.35
C GLY A 380 -7.26 23.36 -9.29
N VAL A 381 -7.14 22.44 -10.25
CA VAL A 381 -6.00 21.51 -10.37
C VAL A 381 -4.69 22.30 -10.54
N GLY A 382 -4.67 23.26 -11.48
CA GLY A 382 -3.50 24.12 -11.70
C GLY A 382 -3.14 24.97 -10.48
N ALA A 383 -4.13 25.56 -9.81
CA ALA A 383 -3.92 26.32 -8.58
C ALA A 383 -3.35 25.45 -7.43
N LYS A 384 -3.78 24.19 -7.32
CA LYS A 384 -3.23 23.23 -6.34
C LYS A 384 -1.78 22.85 -6.66
N ILE A 385 -1.44 22.65 -7.93
CA ILE A 385 -0.05 22.41 -8.37
C ILE A 385 0.83 23.63 -8.00
N LYS A 386 0.37 24.85 -8.30
CA LYS A 386 1.07 26.11 -7.98
C LYS A 386 1.41 26.28 -6.50
N GLN A 387 0.53 25.81 -5.61
CA GLN A 387 0.70 25.91 -4.16
C GLN A 387 1.91 25.13 -3.64
N TYR A 388 2.30 24.04 -4.31
CA TYR A 388 3.42 23.16 -3.92
C TYR A 388 4.61 23.20 -4.89
N ALA A 389 4.45 23.79 -6.08
CA ALA A 389 5.45 23.92 -7.15
C ALA A 389 6.84 24.44 -6.75
N SER A 390 6.92 25.22 -5.66
CA SER A 390 8.14 25.84 -5.12
C SER A 390 8.73 25.13 -3.89
N LYS A 391 8.06 24.11 -3.33
CA LYS A 391 8.58 23.33 -2.19
C LYS A 391 9.87 22.58 -2.59
N PRO A 392 10.91 22.51 -1.73
CA PRO A 392 12.18 21.85 -2.06
C PRO A 392 12.06 20.38 -2.49
N ALA A 393 11.04 19.67 -1.98
CA ALA A 393 10.78 18.27 -2.32
C ALA A 393 9.97 18.05 -3.61
N GLN A 394 9.47 19.10 -4.26
CA GLN A 394 8.75 18.96 -5.53
C GLN A 394 9.64 18.25 -6.56
N LEU A 395 9.12 17.17 -7.16
CA LEU A 395 9.73 16.55 -8.32
C LEU A 395 9.63 17.49 -9.52
N ARG A 396 10.75 17.69 -10.21
CA ARG A 396 10.79 18.37 -11.51
C ARG A 396 11.44 17.43 -12.52
N VAL A 397 10.79 17.27 -13.67
CA VAL A 397 11.23 16.48 -14.83
C VAL A 397 11.36 17.46 -15.99
N ASP A 398 12.45 17.39 -16.77
CA ASP A 398 12.73 18.40 -17.82
C ASP A 398 12.68 19.85 -17.27
N GLY A 399 13.12 20.04 -16.01
CA GLY A 399 13.05 21.31 -15.26
C GLY A 399 11.64 21.76 -14.82
N ARG A 400 10.59 21.15 -15.37
CA ARG A 400 9.17 21.49 -15.19
C ARG A 400 8.56 20.76 -13.99
N VAL A 401 7.58 21.36 -13.31
CA VAL A 401 6.86 20.68 -12.21
C VAL A 401 6.21 19.41 -12.72
N PHE A 402 6.46 18.29 -12.04
CA PHE A 402 5.80 17.03 -12.34
C PHE A 402 4.47 16.92 -11.58
N ALA A 403 3.44 16.40 -12.25
CA ALA A 403 2.17 16.00 -11.65
C ALA A 403 1.53 14.86 -12.45
N SER A 404 0.69 14.05 -11.80
CA SER A 404 -0.08 12.96 -12.40
C SER A 404 -1.55 12.99 -11.94
N SER A 405 -2.30 11.94 -12.26
CA SER A 405 -3.66 11.74 -11.76
C SER A 405 -4.04 10.26 -11.79
N PHE A 406 -5.02 9.89 -10.98
CA PHE A 406 -5.87 8.72 -11.20
C PHE A 406 -7.10 9.17 -12.01
N ALA A 407 -7.38 8.52 -13.14
CA ALA A 407 -8.32 8.98 -14.16
C ALA A 407 -8.10 10.47 -14.57
N GLY A 408 -9.16 11.14 -15.03
CA GLY A 408 -9.17 12.59 -15.33
C GLY A 408 -9.35 12.96 -16.80
N ASP A 409 -9.66 11.99 -17.66
CA ASP A 409 -9.95 12.19 -19.09
C ASP A 409 -10.88 13.39 -19.35
N GLY A 410 -10.53 14.22 -20.34
CA GLY A 410 -11.25 15.45 -20.67
C GLY A 410 -10.85 16.71 -19.88
N LEU A 411 -9.87 16.63 -18.95
CA LEU A 411 -9.33 17.81 -18.26
C LEU A 411 -8.65 18.77 -19.26
N ASP A 412 -8.96 20.08 -19.17
CA ASP A 412 -8.26 21.10 -19.94
C ASP A 412 -6.83 21.33 -19.41
N VAL A 413 -5.87 20.63 -20.01
CA VAL A 413 -4.45 20.68 -19.65
C VAL A 413 -3.84 22.08 -19.88
N ASP A 414 -4.33 22.86 -20.84
CA ASP A 414 -3.79 24.19 -21.13
C ASP A 414 -4.33 25.22 -20.12
N ALA A 415 -5.60 25.13 -19.73
CA ALA A 415 -6.15 25.89 -18.61
C ALA A 415 -5.50 25.51 -17.27
N MET A 416 -5.20 24.22 -17.05
CA MET A 416 -4.46 23.74 -15.88
C MET A 416 -3.05 24.35 -15.81
N ARG A 417 -2.26 24.28 -16.89
CA ARG A 417 -0.93 24.93 -16.96
C ARG A 417 -1.01 26.44 -16.79
N SER A 418 -2.03 27.08 -17.37
CA SER A 418 -2.27 28.52 -17.22
C SER A 418 -2.57 28.92 -15.77
N ALA A 419 -3.37 28.15 -15.05
CA ALA A 419 -3.67 28.38 -13.63
C ALA A 419 -2.46 28.05 -12.73
N ALA A 420 -1.68 27.02 -13.07
CA ALA A 420 -0.40 26.73 -12.42
C ALA A 420 0.59 27.90 -12.57
N GLY A 421 0.59 28.56 -13.74
CA GLY A 421 1.50 29.65 -14.06
C GLY A 421 2.89 29.20 -14.52
N GLU A 422 3.07 27.89 -14.75
CA GLU A 422 4.24 27.32 -15.41
C GLU A 422 3.83 26.13 -16.30
N ASN A 423 4.70 25.76 -17.25
CA ASN A 423 4.47 24.60 -18.10
C ASN A 423 4.67 23.30 -17.29
N VAL A 424 3.61 22.78 -16.68
CA VAL A 424 3.63 21.51 -15.93
C VAL A 424 4.00 20.35 -16.87
N TYR A 425 4.90 19.47 -16.41
CA TYR A 425 5.14 18.15 -16.98
C TYR A 425 4.05 17.21 -16.47
N PHE A 426 3.04 16.92 -17.29
CA PHE A 426 1.83 16.24 -16.85
C PHE A 426 1.73 14.83 -17.42
N VAL A 427 1.65 13.82 -16.53
CA VAL A 427 1.58 12.39 -16.86
C VAL A 427 0.36 11.76 -16.15
N PRO A 428 -0.87 12.05 -16.62
CA PRO A 428 -2.09 11.54 -16.00
C PRO A 428 -2.36 10.08 -16.36
N ASN A 429 -3.24 9.43 -15.59
CA ASN A 429 -3.95 8.23 -16.03
C ASN A 429 -5.13 8.60 -16.94
N PHE A 430 -4.81 9.17 -18.11
CA PHE A 430 -5.75 9.31 -19.23
C PHE A 430 -5.70 8.05 -20.11
N HIS A 431 -6.82 7.72 -20.74
CA HIS A 431 -7.00 6.42 -21.37
C HIS A 431 -6.89 6.47 -22.91
N PRO A 432 -6.14 5.54 -23.52
CA PRO A 432 -6.12 5.33 -24.97
C PRO A 432 -7.54 5.19 -25.53
N GLY A 433 -7.86 5.98 -26.57
CA GLY A 433 -9.18 5.98 -27.21
C GLY A 433 -10.23 6.89 -26.54
N GLN A 434 -10.03 7.32 -25.29
CA GLN A 434 -10.91 8.30 -24.62
C GLN A 434 -10.36 9.73 -24.70
N SER A 435 -9.05 9.92 -24.54
CA SER A 435 -8.37 11.22 -24.64
C SER A 435 -7.43 11.33 -25.85
N SER A 436 -7.12 12.56 -26.25
CA SER A 436 -5.95 12.84 -27.10
C SER A 436 -4.67 12.90 -26.25
N PRO A 437 -3.54 12.34 -26.72
CA PRO A 437 -2.25 12.45 -26.06
C PRO A 437 -1.53 13.78 -26.37
N ASP A 438 -2.05 14.63 -27.26
CA ASP A 438 -1.35 15.79 -27.81
C ASP A 438 -0.85 16.75 -26.72
N LYS A 439 -1.70 17.01 -25.72
CA LYS A 439 -1.48 18.02 -24.68
C LYS A 439 -0.69 17.54 -23.45
N ILE A 440 -0.66 16.23 -23.19
CA ILE A 440 0.05 15.63 -22.05
C ILE A 440 1.51 15.33 -22.40
N ASP A 441 2.40 15.25 -21.42
CA ASP A 441 3.82 14.93 -21.63
C ASP A 441 4.08 13.41 -21.67
N GLY A 442 3.16 12.66 -21.07
CA GLY A 442 3.13 11.21 -21.01
C GLY A 442 1.78 10.72 -20.48
N ALA A 443 1.64 9.42 -20.24
CA ALA A 443 0.52 8.89 -19.45
C ALA A 443 0.90 7.69 -18.58
N LEU A 444 0.14 7.51 -17.50
CA LEU A 444 0.20 6.40 -16.56
C LEU A 444 -0.90 5.37 -16.89
N ASN A 445 -0.54 4.10 -17.03
CA ASN A 445 -1.52 3.02 -16.95
C ASN A 445 -1.68 2.61 -15.47
N TRP A 446 -2.89 2.68 -14.92
CA TRP A 446 -3.18 2.19 -13.57
C TRP A 446 -3.19 0.65 -13.46
N LEU A 447 -3.60 -0.05 -14.53
CA LEU A 447 -3.89 -1.48 -14.51
C LEU A 447 -2.59 -2.31 -14.49
N GLY A 448 -2.09 -2.55 -13.28
CA GLY A 448 -0.89 -3.35 -13.00
C GLY A 448 -1.11 -4.86 -12.96
N TRP A 449 -2.32 -5.33 -13.28
CA TRP A 449 -2.80 -6.72 -13.18
C TRP A 449 -3.72 -7.07 -14.36
N ASP A 450 -3.80 -8.37 -14.65
CA ASP A 450 -4.70 -8.90 -15.70
C ASP A 450 -6.17 -8.71 -15.29
N ASN A 451 -6.99 -8.25 -16.24
CA ASN A 451 -8.39 -7.87 -16.02
C ASN A 451 -9.26 -8.22 -17.24
N ASN A 452 -10.56 -7.95 -17.20
CA ASN A 452 -11.49 -8.21 -18.32
C ASN A 452 -11.70 -7.01 -19.27
N GLY A 453 -10.86 -5.97 -19.18
CA GLY A 453 -11.02 -4.69 -19.88
C GLY A 453 -11.93 -3.68 -19.17
N ASN A 454 -12.82 -4.11 -18.26
CA ASN A 454 -13.81 -3.27 -17.56
C ASN A 454 -13.54 -3.15 -16.05
N ASN A 455 -12.25 -3.15 -15.67
CA ASN A 455 -11.78 -3.13 -14.29
C ASN A 455 -12.50 -4.15 -13.39
N LYS A 456 -12.62 -5.40 -13.86
CA LYS A 456 -13.03 -6.60 -13.11
C LYS A 456 -12.11 -7.77 -13.47
N ALA A 457 -12.06 -8.79 -12.62
CA ALA A 457 -11.22 -9.97 -12.85
C ALA A 457 -11.51 -10.62 -14.23
N PRO A 458 -10.51 -11.24 -14.90
CA PRO A 458 -10.69 -11.84 -16.21
C PRO A 458 -11.86 -12.82 -16.28
N THR A 459 -12.63 -12.78 -17.36
CA THR A 459 -13.77 -13.69 -17.58
C THR A 459 -13.60 -14.48 -18.89
N PRO A 460 -14.30 -15.62 -19.09
CA PRO A 460 -14.14 -16.42 -20.29
C PRO A 460 -14.42 -15.63 -21.59
N GLY A 461 -13.37 -15.40 -22.39
CA GLY A 461 -13.44 -14.60 -23.61
C GLY A 461 -13.05 -13.13 -23.46
N HIS A 462 -12.87 -12.62 -22.22
CA HIS A 462 -12.47 -11.25 -21.93
C HIS A 462 -11.30 -11.24 -20.95
N THR A 463 -10.09 -11.16 -21.52
CA THR A 463 -8.83 -10.98 -20.79
C THR A 463 -8.04 -9.88 -21.48
N VAL A 464 -7.58 -8.90 -20.71
CA VAL A 464 -6.63 -7.85 -21.09
C VAL A 464 -5.48 -7.96 -20.11
N THR A 465 -4.27 -8.22 -20.62
CA THR A 465 -3.08 -8.37 -19.79
C THR A 465 -2.42 -7.02 -19.50
N VAL A 466 -1.52 -6.97 -18.52
CA VAL A 466 -0.67 -5.79 -18.28
C VAL A 466 0.17 -5.42 -19.52
N GLU A 467 0.56 -6.43 -20.32
CA GLU A 467 1.29 -6.22 -21.57
C GLU A 467 0.40 -5.64 -22.69
N ASP A 468 -0.88 -6.04 -22.78
CA ASP A 468 -1.83 -5.40 -23.69
C ASP A 468 -2.04 -3.92 -23.32
N GLY A 469 -2.07 -3.62 -22.01
CA GLY A 469 -2.05 -2.24 -21.48
C GLY A 469 -0.81 -1.46 -21.92
N ASP A 470 0.40 -2.03 -21.73
CA ASP A 470 1.65 -1.41 -22.21
C ASP A 470 1.59 -1.10 -23.71
N ASN A 471 1.10 -2.04 -24.51
CA ASN A 471 1.04 -1.94 -25.97
C ASN A 471 0.02 -0.86 -26.41
N ALA A 472 -1.14 -0.78 -25.75
CA ALA A 472 -2.14 0.25 -26.01
C ALA A 472 -1.62 1.65 -25.67
N TYR A 473 -1.04 1.84 -24.47
CA TYR A 473 -0.51 3.13 -24.03
C TYR A 473 0.70 3.58 -24.87
N THR A 474 1.66 2.70 -25.16
CA THR A 474 2.84 3.07 -25.97
C THR A 474 2.48 3.37 -27.43
N SER A 475 1.53 2.64 -28.03
CA SER A 475 1.00 2.92 -29.37
C SER A 475 0.32 4.29 -29.43
N TRP A 476 -0.49 4.63 -28.43
CA TRP A 476 -1.21 5.92 -28.33
C TRP A 476 -0.26 7.10 -28.02
N LEU A 477 0.72 6.93 -27.14
CA LEU A 477 1.69 7.97 -26.76
C LEU A 477 2.78 8.23 -27.81
N GLY A 478 3.09 7.26 -28.67
CA GLY A 478 4.15 7.36 -29.67
C GLY A 478 5.53 7.53 -29.05
N SER A 479 6.04 8.76 -29.01
CA SER A 479 7.33 9.11 -28.38
C SER A 479 7.21 9.86 -27.05
N LYS A 480 5.99 10.05 -26.52
CA LYS A 480 5.75 10.62 -25.18
C LYS A 480 6.05 9.60 -24.08
N ALA A 481 6.25 10.06 -22.84
CA ALA A 481 6.66 9.18 -21.75
C ALA A 481 5.53 8.22 -21.31
N TYR A 482 5.79 6.91 -21.36
CA TYR A 482 4.90 5.93 -20.71
C TYR A 482 5.38 5.69 -19.27
N MET A 483 4.45 5.80 -18.31
CA MET A 483 4.64 5.37 -16.93
C MET A 483 3.95 4.02 -16.73
N ALA A 484 4.75 2.98 -16.57
CA ALA A 484 4.27 1.60 -16.52
C ALA A 484 3.97 1.17 -15.07
N PRO A 485 2.82 0.51 -14.80
CA PRO A 485 2.47 0.07 -13.46
C PRO A 485 3.28 -1.17 -13.05
N VAL A 486 3.57 -1.25 -11.75
CA VAL A 486 4.08 -2.45 -11.06
C VAL A 486 3.26 -2.66 -9.81
N SER A 487 2.62 -3.82 -9.65
CA SER A 487 1.78 -4.15 -8.50
C SER A 487 1.92 -5.63 -8.13
N PRO A 488 1.81 -6.04 -6.85
CA PRO A 488 1.95 -7.44 -6.44
C PRO A 488 0.64 -8.22 -6.39
N TRP A 489 -0.46 -7.55 -6.08
CA TRP A 489 -1.72 -8.16 -5.68
C TRP A 489 -2.81 -7.10 -5.84
N PHE A 490 -4.08 -7.50 -5.74
CA PHE A 490 -5.18 -6.54 -5.55
C PHE A 490 -6.39 -7.29 -5.02
N PHE A 491 -6.85 -6.95 -3.82
CA PHE A 491 -8.00 -7.57 -3.16
C PHE A 491 -8.72 -6.56 -2.26
N THR A 492 -10.05 -6.59 -2.26
CA THR A 492 -10.87 -5.73 -1.42
C THR A 492 -12.15 -6.45 -1.00
N HIS A 493 -12.66 -6.15 0.20
CA HIS A 493 -13.79 -6.85 0.83
C HIS A 493 -14.62 -5.92 1.75
N PHE A 494 -14.80 -4.67 1.32
CA PHE A 494 -15.66 -3.69 1.98
C PHE A 494 -17.13 -4.08 1.85
N GLY A 495 -17.78 -4.41 2.97
CA GLY A 495 -19.18 -4.80 3.04
C GLY A 495 -20.15 -3.61 3.24
N PRO A 496 -21.37 -3.88 3.76
CA PRO A 496 -22.37 -2.85 4.08
C PRO A 496 -21.97 -1.91 5.24
N GLU A 497 -20.86 -2.16 5.92
CA GLU A 497 -20.35 -1.33 7.02
C GLU A 497 -19.71 -0.01 6.55
N VAL A 498 -19.47 0.17 5.25
CA VAL A 498 -19.01 1.42 4.63
C VAL A 498 -19.93 1.84 3.48
N SER A 499 -19.89 3.13 3.10
CA SER A 499 -20.70 3.68 1.99
C SER A 499 -20.15 3.39 0.59
N TYR A 500 -18.93 2.86 0.50
CA TYR A 500 -18.14 2.64 -0.73
C TYR A 500 -17.80 1.15 -0.92
N SER A 501 -18.77 0.27 -0.70
CA SER A 501 -18.58 -1.19 -0.72
C SER A 501 -17.96 -1.72 -2.03
N LYS A 502 -17.01 -2.64 -1.90
CA LYS A 502 -16.22 -3.26 -2.98
C LYS A 502 -15.88 -4.70 -2.56
N ASN A 503 -16.04 -5.69 -3.44
CA ASN A 503 -15.74 -7.09 -3.07
C ASN A 503 -15.24 -7.94 -4.25
N TRP A 504 -13.93 -7.97 -4.46
CA TRP A 504 -13.29 -8.68 -5.58
C TRP A 504 -11.78 -8.89 -5.36
N VAL A 505 -11.18 -9.72 -6.23
CA VAL A 505 -9.74 -10.01 -6.26
C VAL A 505 -9.27 -10.18 -7.72
N PHE A 506 -8.13 -9.58 -8.06
CA PHE A 506 -7.46 -9.77 -9.36
C PHE A 506 -6.34 -10.83 -9.28
N PRO A 507 -5.90 -11.40 -10.43
CA PRO A 507 -4.82 -12.39 -10.46
C PRO A 507 -3.46 -11.81 -10.04
N GLY A 508 -3.12 -11.89 -8.74
CA GLY A 508 -1.82 -11.45 -8.21
C GLY A 508 -0.68 -12.49 -8.30
N GLY A 509 -1.02 -13.78 -8.45
CA GLY A 509 -0.13 -14.96 -8.43
C GLY A 509 1.39 -14.72 -8.37
N ALA A 510 2.05 -14.70 -9.53
CA ALA A 510 3.49 -14.42 -9.69
C ALA A 510 3.78 -12.97 -10.14
N LEU A 511 2.75 -12.10 -10.15
CA LEU A 511 2.64 -10.87 -10.92
C LEU A 511 3.86 -9.95 -10.78
N ILE A 512 4.25 -9.60 -9.56
CA ILE A 512 5.38 -8.70 -9.31
C ILE A 512 6.73 -9.25 -9.79
N PHE A 513 6.96 -10.57 -9.68
CA PHE A 513 8.22 -11.16 -10.13
C PHE A 513 8.31 -11.10 -11.67
N ASP A 514 7.27 -11.56 -12.36
CA ASP A 514 7.24 -11.56 -13.83
C ASP A 514 7.23 -10.12 -14.38
N ARG A 515 6.53 -9.20 -13.72
CA ARG A 515 6.50 -7.78 -14.09
C ARG A 515 7.87 -7.13 -13.95
N TRP A 516 8.66 -7.44 -12.92
CA TRP A 516 10.04 -6.93 -12.83
C TRP A 516 10.96 -7.46 -13.95
N GLN A 517 10.77 -8.70 -14.42
CA GLN A 517 11.50 -9.21 -15.59
C GLN A 517 11.08 -8.45 -16.88
N GLN A 518 9.77 -8.19 -17.07
CA GLN A 518 9.27 -7.37 -18.17
C GLN A 518 9.85 -5.94 -18.11
N VAL A 519 9.94 -5.34 -16.93
CA VAL A 519 10.49 -4.00 -16.70
C VAL A 519 11.97 -3.89 -17.07
N LEU A 520 12.80 -4.91 -16.76
CA LEU A 520 14.20 -4.94 -17.22
C LEU A 520 14.32 -5.14 -18.74
N SER A 521 13.41 -5.93 -19.32
CA SER A 521 13.39 -6.26 -20.75
C SER A 521 12.93 -5.09 -21.64
N LYS A 522 11.75 -4.53 -21.35
CA LYS A 522 11.14 -3.40 -22.08
C LYS A 522 11.80 -2.07 -21.74
N GLY A 523 12.19 -1.88 -20.47
CA GLY A 523 13.04 -0.77 -20.08
C GLY A 523 12.38 0.62 -20.17
N PHE A 524 11.12 0.71 -19.74
CA PHE A 524 10.24 1.89 -19.81
C PHE A 524 10.87 3.22 -19.33
N PRO A 525 10.39 4.39 -19.78
CA PRO A 525 10.84 5.70 -19.29
C PRO A 525 10.58 5.93 -17.80
N MET A 526 9.38 5.58 -17.31
CA MET A 526 8.97 5.75 -15.92
C MET A 526 8.21 4.51 -15.42
N LEU A 527 8.23 4.28 -14.11
CA LEU A 527 7.40 3.29 -13.41
C LEU A 527 6.61 3.97 -12.28
N GLU A 528 5.42 3.43 -11.98
CA GLU A 528 4.76 3.67 -10.69
C GLU A 528 4.46 2.33 -10.01
N ILE A 529 4.92 2.18 -8.77
CA ILE A 529 4.59 1.06 -7.90
C ILE A 529 3.25 1.36 -7.25
N VAL A 530 2.25 0.53 -7.56
CA VAL A 530 0.86 0.64 -7.13
C VAL A 530 0.62 -0.44 -6.06
N THR A 531 0.72 -0.12 -4.76
CA THR A 531 0.89 1.19 -4.09
C THR A 531 1.88 1.12 -2.91
N TRP A 532 2.11 2.23 -2.20
CA TRP A 532 2.85 2.26 -0.92
C TRP A 532 1.96 1.81 0.24
N ASN A 533 0.79 2.43 0.42
CA ASN A 533 -0.02 2.32 1.63
C ASN A 533 -1.52 2.07 1.39
N ASP A 534 -1.97 1.69 0.19
CA ASP A 534 -3.39 1.37 0.01
C ASP A 534 -3.70 -0.05 0.53
N TYR A 535 -4.02 -0.09 1.83
CA TYR A 535 -4.37 -1.26 2.62
C TYR A 535 -5.76 -1.82 2.28
N GLY A 536 -6.76 -0.96 2.04
CA GLY A 536 -8.12 -1.35 1.67
C GLY A 536 -8.21 -2.12 0.35
N GLU A 537 -7.26 -1.87 -0.53
CA GLU A 537 -7.14 -2.50 -1.85
C GLU A 537 -6.03 -3.58 -1.90
N SER A 538 -5.39 -3.86 -0.76
CA SER A 538 -4.44 -4.96 -0.53
C SER A 538 -3.24 -5.00 -1.48
N HIS A 539 -2.85 -3.86 -2.02
CA HIS A 539 -1.79 -3.74 -3.03
C HIS A 539 -0.58 -2.89 -2.59
N TYR A 540 -0.55 -2.52 -1.31
CA TYR A 540 0.56 -1.87 -0.63
C TYR A 540 1.85 -2.73 -0.65
N VAL A 541 3.00 -2.05 -0.73
CA VAL A 541 4.34 -2.63 -0.45
C VAL A 541 5.06 -1.94 0.73
N GLY A 542 4.47 -0.90 1.30
CA GLY A 542 4.92 -0.22 2.50
C GLY A 542 4.51 -0.93 3.80
N PRO A 543 4.99 -0.44 4.96
CA PRO A 543 4.80 -1.12 6.24
C PRO A 543 3.45 -0.81 6.90
N LEU A 544 2.78 -1.85 7.43
CA LEU A 544 1.57 -1.73 8.26
C LEU A 544 1.75 -0.83 9.49
N ASN A 545 2.98 -0.72 10.00
CA ASN A 545 3.31 0.17 11.12
C ASN A 545 3.41 1.67 10.73
N SER A 546 3.30 2.01 9.45
CA SER A 546 3.18 3.39 8.95
C SER A 546 1.86 4.01 9.45
N PRO A 547 1.84 5.19 10.11
CA PRO A 547 0.63 5.74 10.72
C PRO A 547 -0.50 6.00 9.71
N HIS A 548 -1.70 5.51 9.99
CA HIS A 548 -2.91 5.71 9.19
C HIS A 548 -4.16 5.40 10.03
N TYR A 549 -5.33 5.85 9.57
CA TYR A 549 -6.61 5.47 10.17
C TYR A 549 -7.24 4.25 9.47
N ASP A 550 -8.04 3.48 10.20
CA ASP A 550 -8.77 2.31 9.69
C ASP A 550 -10.06 2.70 8.94
N ASP A 551 -10.00 2.73 7.61
CA ASP A 551 -11.16 2.88 6.72
C ASP A 551 -12.13 1.66 6.74
N GLY A 552 -11.78 0.60 7.47
CA GLY A 552 -12.49 -0.67 7.52
C GLY A 552 -11.68 -1.84 6.97
N ASN A 553 -10.47 -1.61 6.40
CA ASN A 553 -9.61 -2.66 5.84
C ASN A 553 -9.02 -3.63 6.87
N SER A 554 -8.86 -3.22 8.14
CA SER A 554 -8.06 -3.95 9.12
C SER A 554 -8.53 -5.39 9.37
N LYS A 555 -9.81 -5.68 9.08
CA LYS A 555 -10.42 -7.02 9.12
C LYS A 555 -9.67 -8.05 8.24
N TRP A 556 -9.07 -7.61 7.14
CA TRP A 556 -8.27 -8.47 6.24
C TRP A 556 -6.78 -8.09 6.15
N VAL A 557 -6.40 -6.90 6.60
CA VAL A 557 -5.02 -6.38 6.59
C VAL A 557 -4.26 -6.70 7.88
N ASN A 558 -4.93 -6.86 9.03
CA ASN A 558 -4.24 -7.17 10.28
C ASN A 558 -3.44 -8.49 10.18
N ASP A 559 -2.19 -8.43 10.61
CA ASP A 559 -1.19 -9.49 10.51
C ASP A 559 -0.78 -9.91 9.07
N MET A 560 -0.98 -9.05 8.07
CA MET A 560 -0.59 -9.28 6.66
C MET A 560 0.52 -8.30 6.17
N PRO A 561 1.76 -8.42 6.65
CA PRO A 561 2.87 -7.60 6.16
C PRO A 561 3.18 -7.91 4.70
N HIS A 562 3.49 -6.87 3.92
CA HIS A 562 3.85 -6.95 2.49
C HIS A 562 5.30 -6.50 2.20
N ASP A 563 6.09 -6.20 3.25
CA ASP A 563 7.46 -5.67 3.14
C ASP A 563 8.38 -6.52 2.26
N GLY A 564 8.22 -7.85 2.30
CA GLY A 564 8.92 -8.81 1.45
C GLY A 564 8.82 -8.54 -0.06
N TRP A 565 7.75 -7.89 -0.53
CA TRP A 565 7.62 -7.49 -1.95
C TRP A 565 8.42 -6.23 -2.29
N LEU A 566 8.58 -5.28 -1.36
CA LEU A 566 9.52 -4.17 -1.51
C LEU A 566 10.97 -4.68 -1.48
N ASP A 567 11.23 -5.62 -0.57
CA ASP A 567 12.50 -6.34 -0.38
C ASP A 567 12.91 -7.13 -1.64
N LEU A 568 11.94 -7.73 -2.34
CA LEU A 568 12.12 -8.37 -3.65
C LEU A 568 12.39 -7.34 -4.76
N SER A 569 11.76 -6.17 -4.70
CA SER A 569 11.78 -5.14 -5.75
C SER A 569 13.09 -4.33 -5.79
N ALA A 570 13.68 -4.02 -4.65
CA ALA A 570 14.87 -3.16 -4.54
C ALA A 570 16.03 -3.49 -5.51
N PRO A 571 16.49 -4.76 -5.67
CA PRO A 571 17.55 -5.06 -6.63
C PRO A 571 17.11 -4.93 -8.09
N PHE A 572 15.83 -5.17 -8.42
CA PHE A 572 15.29 -4.93 -9.76
C PHE A 572 15.19 -3.43 -10.06
N ILE A 573 14.82 -2.60 -9.08
CA ILE A 573 14.84 -1.14 -9.18
C ILE A 573 16.26 -0.64 -9.48
N ALA A 574 17.27 -1.13 -8.77
CA ALA A 574 18.68 -0.81 -9.04
C ALA A 574 19.12 -1.23 -10.46
N ALA A 575 18.78 -2.46 -10.88
CA ALA A 575 19.07 -2.95 -12.23
C ALA A 575 18.37 -2.13 -13.33
N TYR A 576 17.10 -1.74 -13.11
CA TYR A 576 16.30 -0.92 -14.01
C TYR A 576 16.89 0.48 -14.20
N LYS A 577 17.30 1.14 -13.11
CA LYS A 577 17.93 2.48 -13.13
C LYS A 577 19.30 2.45 -13.81
N ALA A 578 20.03 1.35 -13.65
CA ALA A 578 21.28 1.06 -14.36
C ALA A 578 21.13 0.61 -15.82
N LYS A 579 19.90 0.48 -16.34
CA LYS A 579 19.58 -0.05 -17.68
C LYS A 579 20.10 -1.47 -17.95
N ALA A 580 20.27 -2.28 -16.90
CA ALA A 580 20.69 -3.66 -17.03
C ALA A 580 19.51 -4.57 -17.43
N SER A 581 19.77 -5.52 -18.32
CA SER A 581 18.81 -6.55 -18.74
C SER A 581 18.76 -7.78 -17.79
N SER A 582 19.37 -7.68 -16.61
CA SER A 582 19.40 -8.74 -15.59
C SER A 582 19.68 -8.15 -14.21
N VAL A 583 18.98 -8.67 -13.21
CA VAL A 583 19.10 -8.30 -11.79
C VAL A 583 20.33 -8.92 -11.10
N ASN A 584 20.98 -9.93 -11.70
CA ASN A 584 21.97 -10.77 -11.00
C ASN A 584 23.13 -9.98 -10.36
N ASN A 585 23.62 -8.92 -11.01
CA ASN A 585 24.72 -8.09 -10.49
C ASN A 585 24.29 -7.11 -9.37
N TYR A 586 23.00 -7.05 -9.06
CA TYR A 586 22.37 -6.14 -8.10
C TYR A 586 21.84 -6.88 -6.85
N ILE A 587 21.99 -8.21 -6.81
CA ILE A 587 21.68 -9.04 -5.63
C ILE A 587 22.79 -8.86 -4.59
N THR A 588 22.71 -7.77 -3.81
CA THR A 588 23.65 -7.46 -2.73
C THR A 588 23.53 -8.40 -1.54
N ASP A 589 22.36 -9.02 -1.36
CA ASP A 589 21.99 -9.81 -0.20
C ASP A 589 21.16 -11.01 -0.64
N GLU A 590 21.38 -12.18 -0.02
CA GLU A 590 20.62 -13.38 -0.38
C GLU A 590 19.28 -13.41 0.36
N LYS A 591 18.19 -13.57 -0.38
CA LYS A 591 16.82 -13.61 0.18
C LYS A 591 16.01 -14.79 -0.36
N VAL A 592 15.11 -15.31 0.47
CA VAL A 592 13.96 -16.13 0.06
C VAL A 592 12.71 -15.35 0.45
N VAL A 593 11.93 -14.89 -0.52
CA VAL A 593 10.66 -14.18 -0.32
C VAL A 593 9.51 -15.11 -0.70
N TYR A 594 8.48 -15.19 0.14
CA TYR A 594 7.38 -16.13 -0.05
C TYR A 594 6.03 -15.47 0.25
N TRP A 595 4.98 -15.90 -0.45
CA TRP A 595 3.62 -15.42 -0.21
C TRP A 595 2.56 -16.48 -0.53
N TYR A 596 1.41 -16.36 0.15
CA TYR A 596 0.25 -17.24 0.04
C TYR A 596 -0.97 -16.62 0.73
N ARG A 597 -2.18 -17.11 0.46
CA ARG A 597 -3.40 -16.72 1.18
C ARG A 597 -3.51 -17.46 2.51
N ARG A 598 -4.02 -16.80 3.56
CA ARG A 598 -4.20 -17.38 4.91
C ARG A 598 -5.19 -18.56 4.95
N THR A 599 -6.01 -18.74 3.92
CA THR A 599 -6.94 -19.86 3.76
C THR A 599 -6.88 -20.44 2.35
N LEU A 600 -7.31 -21.69 2.20
CA LEU A 600 -7.51 -22.30 0.88
C LEU A 600 -8.76 -21.69 0.21
N ARG A 601 -8.71 -21.47 -1.11
CA ARG A 601 -9.77 -20.87 -1.94
C ARG A 601 -11.16 -21.50 -1.73
N SER A 602 -11.19 -22.81 -1.53
CA SER A 602 -12.43 -23.59 -1.37
C SER A 602 -13.00 -23.58 0.05
N LEU A 603 -12.43 -22.81 0.99
CA LEU A 603 -13.06 -22.60 2.29
C LEU A 603 -14.38 -21.86 2.10
N ASP A 604 -15.39 -22.23 2.89
CA ASP A 604 -16.71 -21.62 2.92
C ASP A 604 -16.85 -20.79 4.20
N CYS A 605 -17.23 -19.52 4.03
CA CYS A 605 -17.41 -18.54 5.09
C CYS A 605 -18.81 -17.90 5.05
N ASP A 606 -19.72 -18.35 4.18
CA ASP A 606 -21.01 -17.68 3.90
C ASP A 606 -21.87 -17.44 5.16
N ALA A 607 -21.74 -18.29 6.18
CA ALA A 607 -22.47 -18.16 7.44
C ALA A 607 -21.96 -17.02 8.36
N THR A 608 -20.75 -16.50 8.14
CA THR A 608 -20.10 -15.49 9.00
C THR A 608 -19.59 -14.25 8.24
N ASP A 609 -19.48 -14.34 6.92
CA ASP A 609 -18.93 -13.29 6.05
C ASP A 609 -19.75 -11.98 6.09
N THR A 610 -19.09 -10.83 5.92
CA THR A 610 -19.76 -9.50 5.91
C THR A 610 -20.51 -9.21 4.62
N THR A 611 -20.16 -9.86 3.52
CA THR A 611 -20.73 -9.61 2.19
C THR A 611 -21.72 -10.70 1.76
N SER A 612 -21.56 -11.93 2.25
CA SER A 612 -22.41 -13.05 1.84
C SER A 612 -23.86 -12.90 2.28
N GLY A 613 -24.77 -12.90 1.30
CA GLY A 613 -26.19 -12.61 1.51
C GLY A 613 -26.51 -11.17 1.96
N ARG A 614 -25.54 -10.24 1.94
CA ARG A 614 -25.74 -8.84 2.40
C ARG A 614 -25.71 -7.85 1.24
N PRO A 615 -26.85 -7.22 0.88
CA PRO A 615 -26.85 -6.05 0.00
C PRO A 615 -26.11 -4.87 0.65
N ALA A 616 -25.39 -4.09 -0.15
CA ALA A 616 -24.65 -2.90 0.25
C ALA A 616 -24.80 -1.80 -0.81
N ASN A 617 -24.07 -0.68 -0.70
CA ASN A 617 -24.01 0.26 -1.81
C ASN A 617 -23.30 -0.39 -3.01
N ASN A 618 -23.82 -0.18 -4.23
CA ASN A 618 -23.20 -0.64 -5.46
C ASN A 618 -23.27 0.40 -6.59
N ASP A 619 -23.36 1.69 -6.27
CA ASP A 619 -23.33 2.80 -7.26
C ASP A 619 -22.11 2.72 -8.21
N SER A 620 -21.00 2.14 -7.73
CA SER A 620 -19.76 1.98 -8.51
C SER A 620 -19.68 0.67 -9.33
N GLY A 621 -20.65 -0.24 -9.20
CA GLY A 621 -20.62 -1.56 -9.86
C GLY A 621 -19.52 -2.52 -9.37
N ASN A 622 -18.90 -2.24 -8.22
CA ASN A 622 -17.77 -2.97 -7.66
C ASN A 622 -18.13 -3.88 -6.47
N TYR A 623 -19.38 -3.86 -6.01
CA TYR A 623 -19.83 -4.74 -4.93
C TYR A 623 -20.48 -6.02 -5.48
N PHE A 624 -19.99 -7.16 -5.00
CA PHE A 624 -20.51 -8.49 -5.29
C PHE A 624 -20.83 -9.17 -3.96
N MET A 625 -21.95 -9.91 -3.87
CA MET A 625 -22.36 -10.55 -2.62
C MET A 625 -21.73 -11.94 -2.49
N GLY A 626 -21.00 -12.20 -1.40
CA GLY A 626 -20.39 -13.50 -1.10
C GLY A 626 -18.90 -13.56 -1.41
N ARG A 627 -18.40 -14.70 -1.89
CA ARG A 627 -16.97 -14.85 -2.17
C ARG A 627 -16.51 -13.82 -3.24
N PRO A 628 -15.39 -13.11 -3.03
CA PRO A 628 -14.99 -11.96 -3.87
C PRO A 628 -14.97 -12.28 -5.37
N ASN A 629 -15.52 -11.42 -6.23
CA ASN A 629 -15.49 -11.67 -7.67
C ASN A 629 -14.03 -11.83 -8.17
N GLY A 630 -13.78 -12.89 -8.97
CA GLY A 630 -12.43 -13.25 -9.41
C GLY A 630 -11.73 -14.31 -8.55
N TRP A 631 -12.31 -14.73 -7.41
CA TRP A 631 -11.76 -15.76 -6.52
C TRP A 631 -11.38 -17.06 -7.24
N GLU A 632 -12.05 -17.39 -8.34
CA GLU A 632 -11.78 -18.57 -9.18
C GLU A 632 -10.35 -18.57 -9.72
N THR A 633 -9.77 -17.40 -9.98
CA THR A 633 -8.42 -17.22 -10.56
C THR A 633 -7.29 -17.51 -9.56
N MET A 634 -7.59 -17.61 -8.26
CA MET A 634 -6.58 -17.60 -7.20
C MET A 634 -6.10 -19.01 -6.84
N GLU A 635 -4.85 -19.34 -7.18
CA GLU A 635 -4.30 -20.67 -6.96
C GLU A 635 -4.03 -21.00 -5.48
N ASP A 636 -4.19 -22.28 -5.13
CA ASP A 636 -3.95 -22.82 -3.79
C ASP A 636 -2.48 -23.27 -3.66
N VAL A 637 -1.56 -22.30 -3.73
CA VAL A 637 -0.11 -22.50 -3.72
C VAL A 637 0.61 -21.52 -2.78
N VAL A 638 1.79 -21.93 -2.33
CA VAL A 638 2.83 -21.06 -1.77
C VAL A 638 3.77 -20.67 -2.90
N TYR A 639 3.87 -19.37 -3.17
CA TYR A 639 4.87 -18.80 -4.07
C TYR A 639 6.18 -18.60 -3.31
N VAL A 640 7.31 -18.93 -3.95
CA VAL A 640 8.65 -18.76 -3.39
C VAL A 640 9.54 -18.12 -4.45
N ALA A 641 9.79 -16.82 -4.29
CA ALA A 641 10.84 -16.09 -4.99
C ALA A 641 12.16 -16.18 -4.21
N THR A 642 13.26 -16.13 -4.94
CA THR A 642 14.61 -16.24 -4.41
C THR A 642 15.51 -15.23 -5.10
N LEU A 643 16.43 -14.64 -4.34
CA LEU A 643 17.48 -13.75 -4.81
C LEU A 643 18.79 -14.35 -4.32
N LEU A 644 19.51 -15.06 -5.20
CA LEU A 644 20.70 -15.83 -4.83
C LEU A 644 21.95 -15.32 -5.55
N LYS A 645 23.08 -15.27 -4.85
CA LYS A 645 24.42 -15.02 -5.40
C LYS A 645 25.05 -16.29 -5.96
N GLU A 646 24.77 -17.42 -5.30
CA GLU A 646 25.24 -18.75 -5.70
C GLU A 646 24.06 -19.73 -5.79
N ALA A 647 24.16 -20.75 -6.64
CA ALA A 647 23.15 -21.80 -6.70
C ALA A 647 22.97 -22.51 -5.35
N GLY A 648 21.79 -23.09 -5.12
CA GLY A 648 21.49 -23.82 -3.89
C GLY A 648 20.26 -24.71 -4.01
N THR A 649 19.96 -25.41 -2.92
CA THR A 649 18.81 -26.31 -2.81
C THR A 649 17.84 -25.73 -1.79
N VAL A 650 16.63 -25.36 -2.25
CA VAL A 650 15.56 -24.83 -1.41
C VAL A 650 14.57 -25.94 -1.09
N THR A 651 14.39 -26.23 0.20
CA THR A 651 13.32 -27.09 0.71
C THR A 651 12.22 -26.23 1.29
N VAL A 652 10.98 -26.52 0.90
CA VAL A 652 9.76 -25.86 1.37
C VAL A 652 8.84 -26.91 1.94
N THR A 653 8.32 -26.69 3.14
CA THR A 653 7.31 -27.55 3.77
C THR A 653 6.04 -26.75 3.98
N SER A 654 4.91 -27.26 3.45
CA SER A 654 3.58 -26.65 3.50
C SER A 654 2.57 -27.67 4.02
N GLY A 655 1.97 -27.39 5.18
CA GLY A 655 0.97 -28.29 5.80
C GLY A 655 1.43 -29.74 5.96
N GLY A 656 2.71 -29.95 6.29
CA GLY A 656 3.33 -31.27 6.45
C GLY A 656 3.79 -31.94 5.14
N GLN A 657 3.39 -31.44 3.97
CA GLN A 657 3.98 -31.84 2.68
C GLN A 657 5.32 -31.11 2.48
N SER A 658 6.31 -31.74 1.84
CA SER A 658 7.60 -31.10 1.58
C SER A 658 8.04 -31.26 0.12
N LYS A 659 8.52 -30.16 -0.47
CA LYS A 659 9.05 -30.09 -1.83
C LYS A 659 10.44 -29.48 -1.79
N THR A 660 11.39 -30.11 -2.49
CA THR A 660 12.77 -29.62 -2.62
C THR A 660 13.07 -29.29 -4.07
N GLN A 661 13.67 -28.12 -4.30
CA GLN A 661 13.97 -27.57 -5.62
C GLN A 661 15.44 -27.13 -5.66
N ASN A 662 16.16 -27.49 -6.73
CA ASN A 662 17.45 -26.88 -7.03
C ASN A 662 17.21 -25.55 -7.75
N VAL A 663 17.86 -24.50 -7.28
CA VAL A 663 17.67 -23.12 -7.72
C VAL A 663 19.03 -22.53 -8.13
N PRO A 664 19.18 -21.94 -9.32
CA PRO A 664 20.45 -21.34 -9.74
C PRO A 664 20.69 -19.99 -9.05
N ALA A 665 21.89 -19.42 -9.25
CA ALA A 665 22.13 -18.02 -8.92
C ALA A 665 21.23 -17.07 -9.75
N GLY A 666 21.05 -15.85 -9.28
CA GLY A 666 20.12 -14.87 -9.83
C GLY A 666 18.76 -14.85 -9.13
N ALA A 667 17.80 -14.16 -9.74
CA ALA A 667 16.42 -14.12 -9.27
C ALA A 667 15.60 -15.26 -9.90
N ASN A 668 14.91 -16.06 -9.09
CA ASN A 668 14.11 -17.20 -9.54
C ASN A 668 12.82 -17.33 -8.71
N ILE A 669 11.71 -17.74 -9.32
CA ILE A 669 10.44 -18.05 -8.65
C ILE A 669 10.00 -19.50 -8.92
N PHE A 670 9.36 -20.14 -7.95
CA PHE A 670 8.64 -21.40 -8.12
C PHE A 670 7.46 -21.52 -7.14
N THR A 671 6.54 -22.45 -7.41
CA THR A 671 5.36 -22.71 -6.56
C THR A 671 5.43 -24.07 -5.86
N VAL A 672 4.72 -24.17 -4.74
CA VAL A 672 4.52 -25.38 -3.93
C VAL A 672 3.03 -25.49 -3.59
N PRO A 673 2.37 -26.66 -3.66
CA PRO A 673 0.96 -26.78 -3.27
C PRO A 673 0.74 -26.32 -1.82
N ALA A 674 -0.30 -25.53 -1.57
CA ALA A 674 -0.62 -25.03 -0.23
C ALA A 674 -1.29 -26.12 0.63
N GLY A 675 -0.73 -26.35 1.82
CA GLY A 675 -1.28 -27.24 2.84
C GLY A 675 -1.59 -26.48 4.14
N VAL A 676 -2.69 -26.84 4.79
CA VAL A 676 -3.13 -26.30 6.09
C VAL A 676 -2.10 -26.62 7.19
N GLY A 677 -1.75 -25.61 8.00
CA GLY A 677 -0.74 -25.65 9.06
C GLY A 677 0.48 -24.76 8.74
N GLN A 678 1.63 -25.12 9.33
CA GLN A 678 2.88 -24.36 9.22
C GLN A 678 3.52 -24.38 7.83
N GLN A 679 4.12 -23.25 7.48
CA GLN A 679 4.90 -23.02 6.26
C GLN A 679 6.38 -22.82 6.64
N LYS A 680 7.29 -23.61 6.08
CA LYS A 680 8.73 -23.61 6.45
C LYS A 680 9.61 -23.59 5.22
N PHE A 681 10.73 -22.87 5.31
CA PHE A 681 11.62 -22.60 4.18
C PHE A 681 13.07 -22.79 4.61
N LYS A 682 13.88 -23.46 3.79
CA LYS A 682 15.31 -23.71 4.04
C LYS A 682 16.09 -23.64 2.73
N LEU A 683 17.04 -22.72 2.62
CA LEU A 683 18.07 -22.70 1.59
C LEU A 683 19.31 -23.43 2.11
N SER A 684 19.88 -24.31 1.29
CA SER A 684 21.05 -25.12 1.64
C SER A 684 22.06 -25.23 0.50
N ARG A 685 23.34 -25.42 0.85
CA ARG A 685 24.46 -25.69 -0.07
C ARG A 685 25.26 -26.87 0.48
N GLY A 686 25.10 -28.04 -0.13
CA GLY A 686 25.59 -29.29 0.43
C GLY A 686 24.94 -29.57 1.80
N SER A 687 25.76 -29.78 2.84
CA SER A 687 25.29 -29.97 4.22
C SER A 687 25.04 -28.66 4.99
N ALA A 688 25.39 -27.49 4.45
CA ALA A 688 25.22 -26.21 5.14
C ALA A 688 23.82 -25.61 4.91
N THR A 689 23.13 -25.26 6.00
CA THR A 689 22.03 -24.28 5.95
C THR A 689 22.62 -22.91 5.62
N VAL A 690 22.01 -22.19 4.67
CA VAL A 690 22.33 -20.78 4.36
C VAL A 690 21.27 -19.85 4.96
N LEU A 691 19.99 -20.19 4.76
CA LEU A 691 18.83 -19.50 5.33
C LEU A 691 17.82 -20.56 5.78
N GLU A 692 17.14 -20.35 6.92
CA GLU A 692 16.11 -21.26 7.42
C GLU A 692 15.12 -20.52 8.31
N GLY A 693 13.83 -20.88 8.23
CA GLY A 693 12.80 -20.29 9.08
C GLY A 693 11.42 -20.90 8.88
N THR A 694 10.50 -20.51 9.78
CA THR A 694 9.07 -20.85 9.75
C THR A 694 8.30 -19.54 9.66
N SER A 695 7.26 -19.50 8.83
CA SER A 695 6.38 -18.34 8.73
C SER A 695 5.61 -18.09 10.03
N LEU A 696 5.25 -16.83 10.28
CA LEU A 696 4.45 -16.42 11.44
C LEU A 696 2.92 -16.57 11.21
N MET A 697 2.51 -16.98 10.00
CA MET A 697 1.12 -17.18 9.59
C MET A 697 0.88 -18.61 9.09
N ASP A 698 0.16 -19.43 9.85
CA ASP A 698 -0.31 -20.73 9.38
C ASP A 698 -1.41 -20.58 8.33
N ILE A 699 -1.43 -21.48 7.33
CA ILE A 699 -2.58 -21.61 6.43
C ILE A 699 -3.69 -22.35 7.20
N SER A 700 -4.89 -21.77 7.24
CA SER A 700 -5.98 -22.22 8.10
C SER A 700 -7.17 -22.77 7.33
N ASN A 701 -7.93 -23.65 7.99
CA ASN A 701 -9.28 -24.07 7.60
C ASN A 701 -10.37 -23.32 8.38
N VAL A 702 -10.02 -22.24 9.08
CA VAL A 702 -10.93 -21.35 9.83
C VAL A 702 -10.96 -19.99 9.14
N CYS A 703 -12.16 -19.45 8.91
CA CYS A 703 -12.34 -18.13 8.29
C CYS A 703 -11.76 -17.02 9.19
N PRO A 704 -10.71 -16.29 8.78
CA PRO A 704 -10.13 -15.22 9.58
C PRO A 704 -11.16 -14.09 9.75
N CYS A 705 -11.45 -13.75 11.01
CA CYS A 705 -12.55 -12.85 11.38
C CYS A 705 -13.92 -13.22 10.77
N GLY A 706 -14.12 -14.48 10.39
CA GLY A 706 -15.35 -14.95 9.74
C GLY A 706 -15.44 -14.64 8.23
N LEU A 707 -14.39 -14.06 7.62
CA LEU A 707 -14.44 -13.46 6.28
C LEU A 707 -13.75 -14.31 5.20
N TYR A 708 -14.13 -14.07 3.95
CA TYR A 708 -13.36 -14.42 2.76
C TYR A 708 -12.13 -13.52 2.57
N ASN A 709 -11.13 -13.64 3.44
CA ASN A 709 -9.85 -12.94 3.26
C ASN A 709 -9.02 -13.58 2.13
N PHE A 710 -8.90 -12.87 1.01
CA PHE A 710 -8.05 -13.22 -0.15
C PHE A 710 -6.78 -12.35 -0.24
N ASN A 711 -6.44 -11.59 0.80
CA ASN A 711 -5.15 -10.92 0.91
C ASN A 711 -4.02 -11.95 1.02
N ALA A 712 -2.83 -11.58 0.58
CA ALA A 712 -1.64 -12.37 0.79
C ALA A 712 -1.09 -12.15 2.21
N TYR A 713 -0.52 -13.19 2.79
CA TYR A 713 0.56 -13.04 3.75
C TYR A 713 1.87 -13.09 2.99
N VAL A 714 2.77 -12.13 3.20
CA VAL A 714 4.13 -12.13 2.63
C VAL A 714 5.15 -12.30 3.76
N GLY A 715 6.26 -12.97 3.47
CA GLY A 715 7.38 -13.08 4.40
C GLY A 715 8.70 -13.28 3.68
N SER A 716 9.79 -13.13 4.43
CA SER A 716 11.16 -13.20 3.93
C SER A 716 12.06 -14.05 4.83
N LEU A 717 13.17 -14.55 4.27
CA LEU A 717 14.36 -15.02 4.97
C LEU A 717 15.58 -14.29 4.38
N PRO A 718 16.47 -13.66 5.18
CA PRO A 718 16.31 -13.38 6.61
C PRO A 718 14.99 -12.65 6.91
N ALA A 719 14.42 -12.86 8.09
CA ALA A 719 13.11 -12.32 8.44
C ALA A 719 13.12 -10.78 8.47
N GLY A 720 12.01 -10.18 8.00
CA GLY A 720 11.75 -8.75 8.06
C GLY A 720 11.65 -8.20 9.49
N PHE A 721 11.33 -6.91 9.58
CA PHE A 721 11.12 -6.22 10.86
C PHE A 721 9.72 -6.52 11.42
N SER A 722 9.46 -6.16 12.68
CA SER A 722 8.12 -6.27 13.26
C SER A 722 7.22 -5.20 12.65
N ASP A 723 6.20 -5.62 11.90
CA ASP A 723 5.30 -4.75 11.16
C ASP A 723 3.82 -4.90 11.58
N PRO A 724 3.44 -4.49 12.81
CA PRO A 724 2.06 -4.51 13.28
C PRO A 724 1.30 -3.23 12.87
N LEU A 725 0.01 -3.38 12.54
CA LEU A 725 -0.92 -2.25 12.48
C LEU A 725 -0.91 -1.47 13.81
N GLN A 726 -0.92 -0.14 13.69
CA GLN A 726 -1.01 0.76 14.84
C GLN A 726 -2.46 0.87 15.34
N PRO A 727 -2.72 1.32 16.58
CA PRO A 727 -4.08 1.35 17.15
C PRO A 727 -5.13 2.11 16.32
N HIS A 728 -4.69 3.12 15.56
CA HIS A 728 -5.55 3.89 14.65
C HIS A 728 -5.97 3.08 13.41
N GLY A 729 -5.05 2.26 12.87
CA GLY A 729 -5.30 1.28 11.81
C GLY A 729 -6.02 0.01 12.28
N LEU A 730 -6.51 -0.03 13.52
CA LEU A 730 -7.31 -1.12 14.09
C LEU A 730 -8.69 -0.66 14.60
N ALA A 731 -9.01 0.63 14.45
CA ALA A 731 -10.16 1.26 15.10
C ALA A 731 -11.53 0.75 14.61
N SER A 732 -11.60 0.24 13.38
CA SER A 732 -12.81 -0.27 12.72
C SER A 732 -12.83 -1.80 12.61
N LEU A 733 -11.84 -2.52 13.16
CA LEU A 733 -11.65 -3.96 12.96
C LEU A 733 -12.87 -4.82 13.34
N THR A 734 -13.59 -4.46 14.38
CA THR A 734 -14.79 -5.20 14.84
C THR A 734 -16.10 -4.68 14.23
N VAL A 735 -16.07 -3.60 13.45
CA VAL A 735 -17.27 -3.00 12.85
C VAL A 735 -17.77 -3.89 11.72
N GLY A 736 -19.06 -4.28 11.79
CA GLY A 736 -19.71 -5.14 10.79
C GLY A 736 -19.45 -6.64 10.95
N LEU A 737 -18.40 -7.07 11.67
CA LEU A 737 -18.10 -8.49 11.84
C LEU A 737 -19.26 -9.27 12.49
N HIS A 738 -19.61 -10.42 11.92
CA HIS A 738 -20.60 -11.33 12.50
C HIS A 738 -20.03 -12.32 13.55
N VAL A 739 -18.73 -12.19 13.89
CA VAL A 739 -18.05 -13.05 14.88
C VAL A 739 -17.32 -12.23 15.94
N SER A 740 -17.29 -12.75 17.18
CA SER A 740 -16.56 -12.15 18.31
C SER A 740 -15.17 -12.76 18.54
N THR A 741 -14.62 -13.44 17.53
CA THR A 741 -13.35 -14.17 17.62
C THR A 741 -12.11 -13.36 17.19
N CYS A 742 -12.31 -12.18 16.61
CA CYS A 742 -11.23 -11.23 16.33
C CYS A 742 -11.25 -10.08 17.36
N GLU A 743 -10.05 -9.74 17.84
CA GLU A 743 -9.80 -8.61 18.72
C GLU A 743 -9.06 -7.51 17.93
N ALA A 744 -9.28 -6.24 18.28
CA ALA A 744 -8.59 -5.10 17.68
C ALA A 744 -7.14 -4.97 18.18
N LYS A 745 -6.31 -5.97 17.89
CA LYS A 745 -4.88 -6.04 18.24
C LYS A 745 -4.10 -6.84 17.19
N PRO A 746 -2.79 -6.58 16.99
CA PRO A 746 -1.92 -7.46 16.23
C PRO A 746 -1.80 -8.84 16.90
N SER A 747 -1.74 -9.91 16.11
CA SER A 747 -1.65 -11.29 16.60
C SER A 747 -0.65 -12.17 15.84
N LEU A 748 0.12 -11.62 14.89
CA LEU A 748 1.08 -12.35 14.08
C LEU A 748 2.09 -13.14 14.94
N GLY A 749 2.33 -14.41 14.61
CA GLY A 749 3.16 -15.32 15.41
C GLY A 749 2.55 -15.76 16.76
N THR A 750 1.42 -15.19 17.19
CA THR A 750 0.68 -15.59 18.41
C THR A 750 -0.61 -16.38 18.11
N ASN A 751 -1.00 -16.48 16.83
CA ASN A 751 -2.11 -17.29 16.36
C ASN A 751 -2.08 -18.71 16.98
N PRO A 752 -3.17 -19.20 17.60
CA PRO A 752 -3.19 -20.56 18.12
C PRO A 752 -3.01 -21.55 16.97
N PRO A 753 -2.21 -22.61 17.14
CA PRO A 753 -1.95 -23.59 16.09
C PRO A 753 -3.27 -24.20 15.61
N VAL A 754 -3.46 -24.24 14.29
CA VAL A 754 -4.70 -24.67 13.65
C VAL A 754 -5.05 -26.08 14.11
N SER A 755 -6.14 -26.24 14.87
CA SER A 755 -6.60 -27.54 15.32
C SER A 755 -7.10 -28.33 14.12
N THR A 756 -6.46 -29.47 13.85
CA THR A 756 -6.89 -30.39 12.79
C THR A 756 -8.36 -30.77 13.01
N PRO A 757 -9.23 -30.67 11.99
CA PRO A 757 -10.64 -30.98 12.15
C PRO A 757 -10.80 -32.45 12.57
N PRO A 758 -11.73 -32.78 13.49
CA PRO A 758 -11.91 -34.13 14.01
C PRO A 758 -12.48 -35.07 12.93
N GLY A 759 -11.59 -35.61 12.09
CA GLY A 759 -11.95 -36.25 10.82
C GLY A 759 -11.00 -37.37 10.36
N GLN A 760 -10.16 -37.91 11.24
CA GLN A 760 -9.50 -39.21 11.02
C GLN A 760 -9.82 -40.18 12.18
N THR A 761 -10.60 -41.21 11.86
CA THR A 761 -11.09 -42.20 12.81
C THR A 761 -10.03 -43.24 13.12
N THR A 762 -9.60 -43.33 14.38
CA THR A 762 -8.88 -44.49 14.91
C THR A 762 -9.65 -45.05 16.10
N THR A 763 -10.42 -46.11 15.87
CA THR A 763 -11.05 -46.96 16.92
C THR A 763 -9.92 -47.49 17.83
N THR A 764 -9.99 -47.52 19.16
CA THR A 764 -11.01 -48.09 20.07
C THR A 764 -10.65 -47.57 21.48
N THR A 765 -11.54 -47.33 22.46
CA THR A 765 -12.19 -48.34 23.33
C THR A 765 -13.17 -47.67 24.32
N THR A 766 -14.15 -48.41 24.84
CA THR A 766 -15.32 -47.92 25.58
C THR A 766 -15.16 -47.85 27.11
N THR A 767 -15.69 -46.79 27.73
CA THR A 767 -16.20 -46.79 29.13
C THR A 767 -17.39 -45.80 29.29
N THR A 768 -18.17 -45.95 30.36
CA THR A 768 -19.55 -45.45 30.53
C THR A 768 -19.70 -44.16 31.37
N PRO A 769 -20.88 -43.51 31.45
CA PRO A 769 -20.98 -42.05 31.62
C PRO A 769 -21.32 -41.52 33.03
N GLY A 770 -20.97 -40.25 33.28
CA GLY A 770 -21.38 -39.44 34.44
C GLY A 770 -22.40 -38.34 34.11
N GLN A 771 -23.12 -37.82 35.11
CA GLN A 771 -24.23 -36.86 34.94
C GLN A 771 -23.80 -35.39 34.75
N PRO A 772 -24.67 -34.54 34.16
CA PRO A 772 -24.39 -33.13 33.89
C PRO A 772 -24.85 -32.17 35.00
N PRO A 773 -24.18 -31.02 35.19
CA PRO A 773 -24.71 -29.86 35.91
C PRO A 773 -25.03 -28.67 34.99
N THR A 774 -26.30 -28.28 35.00
CA THR A 774 -26.85 -26.91 35.08
C THR A 774 -26.25 -25.77 34.21
N SER A 775 -27.11 -25.15 33.40
CA SER A 775 -26.84 -23.88 32.73
C SER A 775 -27.05 -22.66 33.66
N THR A 776 -26.34 -21.56 33.37
CA THR A 776 -26.61 -20.25 33.95
C THR A 776 -26.64 -19.21 32.84
N LYS A 777 -27.69 -18.38 32.78
CA LYS A 777 -27.74 -17.21 31.88
C LYS A 777 -27.02 -16.05 32.54
N THR A 778 -26.13 -15.38 31.80
CA THR A 778 -25.62 -14.05 32.16
C THR A 778 -26.05 -13.07 31.08
N THR A 779 -26.89 -12.12 31.44
CA THR A 779 -27.33 -11.03 30.54
C THR A 779 -26.32 -9.89 30.64
N THR A 780 -25.70 -9.50 29.53
CA THR A 780 -24.78 -8.35 29.46
C THR A 780 -25.27 -7.33 28.45
N THR A 781 -25.26 -6.06 28.83
CA THR A 781 -25.82 -4.94 28.07
C THR A 781 -24.83 -4.35 27.07
N GLN A 782 -25.28 -4.03 25.85
CA GLN A 782 -24.48 -3.32 24.86
C GLN A 782 -24.09 -1.89 25.32
N PRO A 783 -22.85 -1.45 25.08
CA PRO A 783 -22.51 -0.04 24.96
C PRO A 783 -23.11 0.56 23.67
N PRO A 784 -23.39 1.88 23.62
CA PRO A 784 -23.89 2.54 22.41
C PRO A 784 -22.79 2.72 21.36
N VAL A 785 -23.09 2.40 20.10
CA VAL A 785 -22.24 2.69 18.94
C VAL A 785 -22.43 4.15 18.52
N THR A 786 -21.34 4.82 18.14
CA THR A 786 -21.35 6.17 17.55
C THR A 786 -20.89 6.12 16.10
N SER A 787 -21.70 6.67 15.19
CA SER A 787 -21.39 6.71 13.76
C SER A 787 -20.53 7.93 13.39
N PRO A 788 -19.57 7.81 12.44
CA PRO A 788 -18.92 8.97 11.83
C PRO A 788 -19.93 9.88 11.09
N PRO A 789 -19.68 11.20 11.01
CA PRO A 789 -20.59 12.14 10.34
C PRO A 789 -20.54 11.98 8.81
N GLY A 790 -21.70 11.78 8.18
CA GLY A 790 -21.80 11.57 6.74
C GLY A 790 -21.57 12.84 5.92
N GLY A 791 -20.56 12.83 5.05
CA GLY A 791 -20.33 13.86 4.03
C GLY A 791 -21.34 13.78 2.88
N GLY A 792 -22.49 14.45 3.03
CA GLY A 792 -23.55 14.44 2.01
C GLY A 792 -23.23 15.31 0.79
N SER A 793 -22.67 14.72 -0.26
CA SER A 793 -22.51 15.33 -1.58
C SER A 793 -22.74 14.30 -2.70
N THR A 794 -24.00 14.13 -3.11
CA THR A 794 -24.39 13.21 -4.19
C THR A 794 -24.05 13.80 -5.56
N TYR A 795 -22.86 13.49 -6.08
CA TYR A 795 -22.57 13.57 -7.50
C TYR A 795 -22.74 12.18 -8.15
N PRO A 796 -23.30 12.08 -9.37
CA PRO A 796 -23.43 10.79 -10.04
C PRO A 796 -22.06 10.26 -10.43
N LEU A 797 -21.62 9.18 -9.80
CA LEU A 797 -20.47 8.40 -10.26
C LEU A 797 -20.80 7.83 -11.65
N TYR A 798 -20.00 8.19 -12.65
CA TYR A 798 -20.07 7.54 -13.95
C TYR A 798 -19.48 6.13 -13.83
N ALA A 799 -20.33 5.11 -13.94
CA ALA A 799 -19.86 3.76 -14.20
C ALA A 799 -19.18 3.75 -15.58
N PHE A 800 -17.84 3.66 -15.60
CA PHE A 800 -17.05 3.75 -16.83
C PHE A 800 -17.23 2.51 -17.71
N PRO A 801 -17.77 2.63 -18.94
CA PRO A 801 -17.66 1.58 -19.94
C PRO A 801 -16.27 1.62 -20.58
N PHE A 802 -15.59 0.48 -20.61
CA PHE A 802 -14.37 0.31 -21.40
C PHE A 802 -14.61 -0.72 -22.50
N PHE A 803 -14.35 -0.32 -23.75
CA PHE A 803 -14.65 -1.07 -24.98
C PHE A 803 -16.14 -1.41 -25.18
N ASP A 804 -16.81 -0.57 -25.96
CA ASP A 804 -17.83 -1.03 -26.89
C ASP A 804 -17.55 -0.37 -28.26
N SER A 805 -17.51 -1.20 -29.32
CA SER A 805 -16.90 -0.96 -30.65
C SER A 805 -15.39 -0.63 -30.72
#